data_AF-B4D3W3-F1
#
_entry.id   AF-B4D3W3-F1
#
_cell.length_a   1.000
_cell.length_b   1.000
_cell.length_c   1.000
_cell.angle_alpha   90.00
_cell.angle_beta   90.00
_cell.angle_gamma   90.00
#
_symmetry.space_group_name_H-M   'P 1'
#
loop_
_entity.id
_entity.type
_entity.pdbx_description
1 polymer ?
#
loop_
_entity_poly.entity_id
_entity_poly.type
_entity_poly.pdbx_seq_one_letter_code
_entity_poly.pdbx_strand_id
1 'polypeptide(L)'
;MIPTHFHSRYGFQGAASQHAFWRRIVFLSTGPIRFWVALWLLPVLLCATAFGSTHRHGKASTPASHTVLSDEDRQLFAWFDQLGLEDFSHAQLVRVRFLETTGGNKYEPDEPRGFLLWQRSQKCRVLLNDLTLVSVERKGKHAPKINAADWRIVSPDTEVNALLATLAKKTRDSEYEDLHQVYMDRLDLPAQAFVLARFCASHGREDLAGRLLRTIEPIWQQQHLTMDEAIQRQVGRALDWRATLAMADRQTNRHVLAALFQNIADHCPKAYFPEEDASRAEALRKMAKEDDTHAKVDPGDFAHLSPEEQARELIFRLRDDYTVEFDPWTRPWPSDPPRGNGAVDKLSALGRAAVPALLEALQDDRPSRDVLRGMAARSRSIRELAADALDKIVGVRLWELVPNSATMTETESWKALIAVATDWWQISQEKGGEAWLCAEVKAGGTGAATCLDALTKQFPEDAAKLTLLAIPKTADSRARGEMLMRLRDTDTNEVNEFLLGEVINGPTLGNRVAAAYLLNQRHRTEGAAAMVDECAKLPDALQFEPLPLTKAAPSPDMFRISENPDSTAQLLMFLLFSDAPNAIHTLQELLPRCEVQTRFMILNECGLRLSNLASYKNQPASASTLQALEEFLVAELQDDTALSDARFNRVKMTDMADFAAVQLNRHWPAKYHYSPHASADIRAKQLAALQSQTAHPTATTEAQETTAKPVSKTRKRKHRTTGAAEPQSQNF
;
A
#
# COMPACT_ATOMS: atom_id res chain seq x y z
N MET A 1 4.45 -26.63 25.10
CA MET A 1 5.10 -25.42 24.55
C MET A 1 4.90 -25.48 23.05
N ILE A 2 3.92 -24.73 22.54
CA ILE A 2 3.44 -24.76 21.16
C ILE A 2 3.80 -23.38 20.58
N PRO A 3 4.49 -23.26 19.43
CA PRO A 3 4.81 -21.97 18.86
C PRO A 3 3.62 -21.44 18.04
N THR A 4 3.23 -20.21 18.34
CA THR A 4 2.11 -19.47 17.77
C THR A 4 2.49 -18.68 16.51
N HIS A 5 1.49 -18.57 15.64
CA HIS A 5 1.30 -17.83 14.39
C HIS A 5 2.20 -16.61 14.10
N PHE A 6 2.82 -16.62 12.93
CA PHE A 6 3.44 -15.46 12.27
C PHE A 6 2.67 -15.18 10.98
N HIS A 7 1.77 -14.21 11.00
CA HIS A 7 1.17 -13.64 9.79
C HIS A 7 1.84 -12.30 9.49
N SER A 8 2.44 -12.21 8.30
CA SER A 8 3.16 -11.04 7.83
C SER A 8 2.19 -9.89 7.52
N ARG A 9 2.04 -8.95 8.46
CA ARG A 9 1.79 -7.54 8.13
C ARG A 9 3.12 -6.81 8.23
N TYR A 10 3.83 -6.69 7.10
CA TYR A 10 5.04 -5.89 7.03
C TYR A 10 4.70 -4.40 7.17
N GLY A 11 4.90 -3.88 8.38
CA GLY A 11 5.55 -2.59 8.59
C GLY A 11 6.99 -2.88 8.97
N PHE A 12 7.95 -2.45 8.15
CA PHE A 12 9.38 -2.58 8.49
C PHE A 12 9.71 -1.67 9.68
N GLN A 13 9.83 -2.24 10.88
CA GLN A 13 10.59 -1.67 11.99
C GLN A 13 11.81 -2.55 12.28
N GLY A 14 12.78 -2.52 11.37
CA GLY A 14 14.02 -3.32 11.47
C GLY A 14 15.15 -2.69 12.28
N ALA A 15 15.05 -1.41 12.68
CA ALA A 15 16.19 -0.70 13.30
C ALA A 15 16.01 -0.32 14.79
N ALA A 16 14.78 -0.24 15.31
CA ALA A 16 14.54 0.26 16.66
C ALA A 16 14.63 -0.81 17.78
N SER A 17 14.39 -2.09 17.46
CA SER A 17 14.32 -3.16 18.47
C SER A 17 15.69 -3.62 18.98
N GLN A 18 16.77 -3.43 18.21
CA GLN A 18 18.13 -3.76 18.65
C GLN A 18 18.65 -2.76 19.69
N HIS A 19 18.30 -1.47 19.60
CA HIS A 19 18.74 -0.46 20.58
C HIS A 19 18.02 -0.56 21.94
N ALA A 20 16.75 -1.01 21.96
CA ALA A 20 16.00 -1.21 23.20
C ALA A 20 16.46 -2.46 23.97
N PHE A 21 16.89 -3.51 23.26
CA PHE A 21 17.40 -4.74 23.86
C PHE A 21 18.74 -4.50 24.59
N TRP A 22 19.65 -3.70 24.02
CA TRP A 22 20.92 -3.35 24.67
C TRP A 22 20.76 -2.40 25.86
N ARG A 23 19.75 -1.51 25.88
CA ARG A 23 19.50 -0.63 27.04
C ARG A 23 18.93 -1.36 28.25
N ARG A 24 18.22 -2.48 28.06
CA ARG A 24 17.65 -3.28 29.16
C ARG A 24 18.67 -4.19 29.86
N ILE A 25 19.75 -4.57 29.18
CA ILE A 25 20.82 -5.40 29.77
C ILE A 25 21.75 -4.57 30.68
N VAL A 26 21.82 -3.24 30.50
CA VAL A 26 22.72 -2.37 31.29
C VAL A 26 22.11 -1.93 32.63
N PHE A 27 20.80 -2.06 32.86
CA PHE A 27 20.13 -1.52 34.05
C PHE A 27 19.80 -2.53 35.18
N LEU A 28 20.24 -3.80 35.07
CA LEU A 28 20.03 -4.82 36.10
C LEU A 28 21.33 -5.50 36.51
N SER A 29 22.24 -4.76 37.15
CA SER A 29 23.22 -5.38 38.07
C SER A 29 23.82 -4.35 39.04
N THR A 30 23.20 -4.15 40.19
CA THR A 30 23.85 -3.58 41.38
C THR A 30 24.22 -4.73 42.32
N GLY A 31 25.45 -5.26 42.21
CA GLY A 31 25.98 -6.27 43.13
C GLY A 31 27.32 -6.89 42.67
N PRO A 32 28.27 -7.20 43.59
CA PRO A 32 29.68 -7.33 43.25
C PRO A 32 30.08 -8.77 42.95
N ILE A 33 30.17 -9.13 41.67
CA ILE A 33 30.98 -10.27 41.22
C ILE A 33 31.81 -9.78 40.03
N ARG A 34 32.94 -9.14 40.35
CA ARG A 34 34.06 -8.96 39.42
C ARG A 34 35.07 -10.07 39.70
N PHE A 35 35.77 -10.50 38.65
CA PHE A 35 36.60 -11.71 38.52
C PHE A 35 35.81 -12.91 38.03
N TRP A 36 35.81 -13.13 36.70
CA TRP A 36 36.04 -14.45 36.05
C TRP A 36 35.83 -14.46 34.52
N VAL A 37 35.47 -13.35 33.86
CA VAL A 37 35.20 -13.34 32.39
C VAL A 37 36.38 -12.85 31.53
N ALA A 38 37.51 -12.46 32.12
CA ALA A 38 38.62 -11.85 31.37
C ALA A 38 39.67 -12.82 30.77
N LEU A 39 39.38 -14.12 30.62
CA LEU A 39 40.42 -15.09 30.21
C LEU A 39 40.09 -16.00 29.00
N TRP A 40 39.07 -15.68 28.19
CA TRP A 40 38.68 -16.54 27.05
C TRP A 40 38.64 -15.85 25.67
N LEU A 41 39.05 -14.59 25.54
CA LEU A 41 39.04 -13.85 24.26
C LEU A 41 40.44 -13.42 23.77
N LEU A 42 41.45 -14.26 24.00
CA LEU A 42 42.84 -13.95 23.62
C LEU A 42 43.55 -14.88 22.60
N PRO A 43 42.92 -15.86 21.92
CA PRO A 43 43.56 -16.52 20.77
C PRO A 43 43.01 -16.16 19.38
N VAL A 44 42.03 -15.27 19.22
CA VAL A 44 41.43 -14.99 17.89
C VAL A 44 42.08 -13.83 17.13
N LEU A 45 42.95 -13.03 17.77
CA LEU A 45 43.50 -11.79 17.21
C LEU A 45 44.94 -11.90 16.65
N LEU A 46 45.44 -13.11 16.38
CA LEU A 46 46.82 -13.32 15.89
C LEU A 46 46.93 -14.27 14.67
N CYS A 47 45.94 -14.28 13.77
CA CYS A 47 46.02 -15.02 12.49
C CYS A 47 45.69 -14.16 11.25
N ALA A 48 45.82 -12.84 11.33
CA ALA A 48 45.46 -11.92 10.25
C ALA A 48 46.65 -11.12 9.69
N THR A 49 47.76 -11.78 9.33
CA THR A 49 48.81 -11.15 8.49
C THR A 49 49.56 -12.20 7.66
N ALA A 50 48.97 -12.68 6.56
CA ALA A 50 49.68 -13.14 5.36
C ALA A 50 48.69 -13.75 4.34
N PHE A 51 47.99 -12.93 3.56
CA PHE A 51 47.49 -13.37 2.25
C PHE A 51 47.48 -12.19 1.28
N GLY A 52 48.61 -12.01 0.60
CA GLY A 52 48.68 -11.23 -0.63
C GLY A 52 48.03 -12.04 -1.76
N SER A 53 46.76 -11.78 -2.05
CA SER A 53 46.07 -12.33 -3.21
C SER A 53 46.35 -11.45 -4.43
N THR A 54 47.29 -11.89 -5.27
CA THR A 54 47.35 -11.45 -6.67
C THR A 54 46.28 -12.20 -7.44
N HIS A 55 45.11 -11.58 -7.64
CA HIS A 55 44.08 -12.11 -8.53
C HIS A 55 44.54 -12.04 -9.99
N ARG A 56 45.31 -13.05 -10.43
CA ARG A 56 45.41 -13.39 -11.84
C ARG A 56 44.05 -13.88 -12.31
N HIS A 57 43.53 -13.26 -13.37
CA HIS A 57 42.45 -13.81 -14.19
C HIS A 57 42.90 -15.12 -14.84
N GLY A 58 42.84 -16.22 -14.09
CA GLY A 58 42.77 -17.55 -14.65
C GLY A 58 41.39 -17.70 -15.28
N LYS A 59 41.32 -17.87 -16.60
CA LYS A 59 40.13 -18.43 -17.25
C LYS A 59 39.83 -19.75 -16.55
N ALA A 60 38.81 -19.78 -15.70
CA ALA A 60 38.31 -21.02 -15.12
C ALA A 60 37.96 -21.94 -16.29
N SER A 61 38.73 -23.02 -16.44
CA SER A 61 38.39 -24.13 -17.30
C SER A 61 36.98 -24.58 -16.94
N THR A 62 36.04 -24.38 -17.86
CA THR A 62 34.64 -24.76 -17.70
C THR A 62 34.58 -26.26 -17.37
N PRO A 63 34.15 -26.69 -16.17
CA PRO A 63 34.04 -28.11 -15.88
C PRO A 63 32.94 -28.69 -16.77
N ALA A 64 33.35 -29.41 -17.81
CA ALA A 64 32.48 -29.86 -18.90
C ALA A 64 31.78 -31.21 -18.63
N SER A 65 31.66 -31.69 -17.38
CA SER A 65 31.39 -33.12 -17.16
C SER A 65 30.20 -33.54 -16.31
N HIS A 66 29.31 -32.64 -15.85
CA HIS A 66 28.11 -33.08 -15.11
C HIS A 66 26.84 -32.35 -15.57
N THR A 67 26.48 -32.53 -16.84
CA THR A 67 25.16 -32.13 -17.39
C THR A 67 24.11 -33.23 -17.28
N VAL A 68 24.44 -34.38 -16.67
CA VAL A 68 23.50 -35.50 -16.48
C VAL A 68 22.75 -35.29 -15.16
N LEU A 69 21.43 -35.54 -15.19
CA LEU A 69 20.57 -35.53 -14.01
C LEU A 69 21.02 -36.59 -13.00
N SER A 70 21.14 -36.20 -11.72
CA SER A 70 21.42 -37.12 -10.62
C SER A 70 20.15 -37.91 -10.25
N ASP A 71 20.31 -38.97 -9.44
CA ASP A 71 19.17 -39.70 -8.90
C ASP A 71 18.30 -38.81 -7.99
N GLU A 72 18.91 -37.89 -7.26
CA GLU A 72 18.23 -36.88 -6.45
C GLU A 72 17.40 -35.92 -7.32
N ASP A 73 17.94 -35.45 -8.45
CA ASP A 73 17.21 -34.61 -9.40
C ASP A 73 15.96 -35.36 -9.93
N ARG A 74 16.10 -36.66 -10.25
CA ARG A 74 14.99 -37.51 -10.71
C ARG A 74 13.96 -37.76 -9.61
N GLN A 75 14.39 -37.93 -8.36
CA GLN A 75 13.50 -38.07 -7.21
C GLN A 75 12.67 -36.79 -6.98
N LEU A 76 13.29 -35.62 -7.11
CA LEU A 76 12.58 -34.34 -7.02
C LEU A 76 11.56 -34.18 -8.15
N PHE A 77 11.90 -34.58 -9.38
CA PHE A 77 10.93 -34.61 -10.48
C PHE A 77 9.78 -35.58 -10.23
N ALA A 78 10.06 -36.78 -9.71
CA ALA A 78 9.04 -37.76 -9.38
C ALA A 78 8.12 -37.27 -8.24
N TRP A 79 8.67 -36.61 -7.22
CA TRP A 79 7.89 -35.94 -6.18
C TRP A 79 6.99 -34.86 -6.77
N PHE A 80 7.53 -34.01 -7.65
CA PHE A 80 6.77 -32.94 -8.28
C PHE A 80 5.60 -33.48 -9.12
N ASP A 81 5.78 -34.60 -9.82
CA ASP A 81 4.75 -35.26 -10.61
C ASP A 81 3.60 -35.83 -9.75
N GLN A 82 3.82 -36.09 -8.45
CA GLN A 82 2.80 -36.59 -7.53
C GLN A 82 1.84 -35.49 -7.04
N LEU A 83 2.17 -34.21 -7.26
CA LEU A 83 1.39 -33.08 -6.75
C LEU A 83 0.02 -32.90 -7.44
N GLY A 84 -0.33 -33.73 -8.43
CA GLY A 84 -1.60 -33.64 -9.14
C GLY A 84 -1.73 -32.42 -10.06
N LEU A 85 -0.60 -31.81 -10.42
CA LEU A 85 -0.54 -30.76 -11.43
C LEU A 85 -0.91 -31.30 -12.82
N GLU A 86 -1.33 -30.41 -13.72
CA GLU A 86 -1.57 -30.80 -15.12
C GLU A 86 -0.30 -31.37 -15.76
N ASP A 87 -0.43 -32.53 -16.40
CA ASP A 87 0.68 -33.14 -17.12
C ASP A 87 1.09 -32.29 -18.33
N PHE A 88 2.29 -31.72 -18.25
CA PHE A 88 2.91 -30.93 -19.32
C PHE A 88 4.06 -31.67 -20.00
N SER A 89 4.21 -32.99 -19.79
CA SER A 89 5.24 -33.81 -20.43
C SER A 89 5.13 -33.86 -21.95
N HIS A 90 3.95 -33.58 -22.50
CA HIS A 90 3.66 -33.51 -23.94
C HIS A 90 3.29 -32.10 -24.41
N ALA A 91 3.38 -31.10 -23.54
CA ALA A 91 3.00 -29.72 -23.86
C ALA A 91 4.04 -29.03 -24.76
N GLN A 92 3.61 -27.99 -25.47
CA GLN A 92 4.55 -27.10 -26.16
C GLN A 92 4.93 -25.94 -25.25
N LEU A 93 6.20 -25.54 -25.25
CA LEU A 93 6.64 -24.34 -24.55
C LEU A 93 6.17 -23.09 -25.31
N VAL A 94 5.49 -22.19 -24.61
CA VAL A 94 4.93 -20.95 -25.17
C VAL A 94 5.32 -19.73 -24.34
N ARG A 95 5.30 -18.57 -24.98
CA ARG A 95 5.23 -17.25 -24.32
C ARG A 95 3.82 -16.72 -24.47
N VAL A 96 3.15 -16.43 -23.36
CA VAL A 96 1.79 -15.89 -23.35
C VAL A 96 1.86 -14.40 -23.09
N ARG A 97 1.44 -13.57 -24.03
CA ARG A 97 1.41 -12.11 -23.86
C ARG A 97 0.11 -11.69 -23.20
N PHE A 98 0.19 -11.08 -22.02
CA PHE A 98 -0.91 -10.31 -21.45
C PHE A 98 -0.61 -8.81 -21.55
N LEU A 99 -1.61 -8.02 -21.92
CA LEU A 99 -1.49 -6.57 -21.95
C LEU A 99 -1.87 -6.02 -20.56
N GLU A 100 -0.89 -5.50 -19.83
CA GLU A 100 -1.14 -4.88 -18.52
C GLU A 100 -1.58 -3.43 -18.63
N THR A 101 -2.54 -3.06 -17.81
CA THR A 101 -2.78 -1.67 -17.46
C THR A 101 -1.87 -1.29 -16.31
N THR A 102 -0.61 -0.91 -16.58
CA THR A 102 0.11 -0.14 -15.57
C THR A 102 -0.49 1.27 -15.55
N GLY A 103 -0.74 1.80 -14.35
CA GLY A 103 -1.48 3.06 -14.09
C GLY A 103 -0.83 4.36 -14.63
N GLY A 104 -0.05 4.30 -15.71
CA GLY A 104 0.60 5.45 -16.32
C GLY A 104 0.92 5.23 -17.80
N ASN A 105 -0.09 5.10 -18.68
CA ASN A 105 -0.02 5.20 -20.15
C ASN A 105 1.04 4.36 -20.92
N LYS A 106 1.91 3.58 -20.27
CA LYS A 106 2.89 2.70 -20.90
C LYS A 106 2.55 1.25 -20.63
N TYR A 107 1.90 0.62 -21.61
CA TYR A 107 1.67 -0.82 -21.64
C TYR A 107 3.02 -1.52 -21.85
N GLU A 108 3.61 -2.05 -20.78
CA GLU A 108 4.67 -3.05 -20.94
C GLU A 108 3.99 -4.42 -21.04
N PRO A 109 4.11 -5.12 -22.18
CA PRO A 109 3.59 -6.47 -22.28
C PRO A 109 4.42 -7.34 -21.35
N ASP A 110 3.78 -8.03 -20.40
CA ASP A 110 4.45 -9.18 -19.78
C ASP A 110 4.06 -10.45 -20.53
N GLU A 111 5.10 -11.23 -20.82
CA GLU A 111 5.09 -12.41 -21.67
C GLU A 111 5.58 -13.61 -20.84
N PRO A 112 4.86 -14.11 -19.82
CA PRO A 112 5.33 -15.24 -19.04
C PRO A 112 5.51 -16.49 -19.92
N ARG A 113 6.44 -17.34 -19.48
CA ARG A 113 6.60 -18.69 -20.04
C ARG A 113 5.44 -19.55 -19.58
N GLY A 114 5.01 -20.49 -20.41
CA GLY A 114 4.05 -21.49 -20.02
C GLY A 114 4.07 -22.71 -20.93
N PHE A 115 3.29 -23.70 -20.55
CA PHE A 115 3.16 -24.99 -21.19
C PHE A 115 1.76 -25.11 -21.78
N LEU A 116 1.66 -25.17 -23.10
CA LEU A 116 0.39 -25.27 -23.81
C LEU A 116 -0.20 -26.67 -23.63
N LEU A 117 -1.18 -26.78 -22.72
CA LEU A 117 -1.81 -28.05 -22.36
C LEU A 117 -2.81 -28.51 -23.42
N TRP A 118 -3.62 -27.58 -23.93
CA TRP A 118 -4.49 -27.84 -25.08
C TRP A 118 -4.84 -26.56 -25.83
N GLN A 119 -5.17 -26.70 -27.11
CA GLN A 119 -5.66 -25.63 -27.96
C GLN A 119 -6.88 -26.09 -28.77
N ARG A 120 -7.98 -25.32 -28.73
CA ARG A 120 -9.18 -25.52 -29.56
C ARG A 120 -9.61 -24.19 -30.16
N SER A 121 -9.48 -24.06 -31.48
CA SER A 121 -9.79 -22.82 -32.21
C SER A 121 -8.99 -21.63 -31.66
N GLN A 122 -9.67 -20.59 -31.14
CA GLN A 122 -9.04 -19.42 -30.53
C GLN A 122 -8.84 -19.56 -29.02
N LYS A 123 -9.27 -20.67 -28.39
CA LYS A 123 -9.09 -20.89 -26.95
C LYS A 123 -7.93 -21.83 -26.69
N CYS A 124 -7.11 -21.54 -25.69
CA CYS A 124 -6.14 -22.49 -25.19
C CYS A 124 -6.06 -22.45 -23.67
N ARG A 125 -5.55 -23.55 -23.11
CA ARG A 125 -5.25 -23.67 -21.68
C ARG A 125 -3.74 -23.81 -21.55
N VAL A 126 -3.15 -22.95 -20.73
CA VAL A 126 -1.71 -22.90 -20.51
C VAL A 126 -1.47 -23.02 -19.01
N LEU A 127 -0.52 -23.88 -18.63
CA LEU A 127 0.07 -23.84 -17.30
C LEU A 127 1.27 -22.89 -17.37
N LEU A 128 1.19 -21.73 -16.74
CA LEU A 128 2.32 -20.82 -16.68
C LEU A 128 3.46 -21.41 -15.85
N ASN A 129 4.67 -20.92 -16.07
CA ASN A 129 5.88 -21.46 -15.43
C ASN A 129 5.94 -21.20 -13.92
N ASP A 130 5.06 -20.34 -13.40
CA ASP A 130 4.80 -20.10 -11.98
C ASP A 130 3.68 -21.00 -11.41
N LEU A 131 3.25 -22.02 -12.17
CA LEU A 131 2.15 -22.95 -11.89
C LEU A 131 0.75 -22.34 -11.90
N THR A 132 0.61 -21.09 -12.35
CA THR A 132 -0.69 -20.47 -12.58
C THR A 132 -1.36 -21.10 -13.80
N LEU A 133 -2.57 -21.64 -13.62
CA LEU A 133 -3.34 -22.17 -14.72
C LEU A 133 -4.21 -21.08 -15.36
N VAL A 134 -4.07 -20.89 -16.67
CA VAL A 134 -4.79 -19.85 -17.41
C VAL A 134 -5.54 -20.43 -18.60
N SER A 135 -6.76 -19.94 -18.81
CA SER A 135 -7.50 -20.16 -20.05
C SER A 135 -7.54 -18.85 -20.82
N VAL A 136 -6.92 -18.82 -21.99
CA VAL A 136 -6.84 -17.63 -22.82
C VAL A 136 -7.64 -17.81 -24.09
N GLU A 137 -8.33 -16.75 -24.49
CA GLU A 137 -9.03 -16.68 -25.77
C GLU A 137 -8.35 -15.62 -26.62
N ARG A 138 -7.80 -16.04 -27.76
CA ARG A 138 -7.19 -15.18 -28.75
C ARG A 138 -8.28 -14.32 -29.37
N LYS A 139 -8.40 -13.09 -28.87
CA LYS A 139 -9.28 -12.11 -29.48
C LYS A 139 -8.60 -11.62 -30.78
N GLY A 140 -9.33 -11.62 -31.88
CA GLY A 140 -8.79 -11.24 -33.20
C GLY A 140 -8.14 -9.84 -33.19
N LYS A 141 -7.40 -9.50 -34.26
CA LYS A 141 -6.60 -8.24 -34.38
C LYS A 141 -7.35 -6.93 -34.06
N HIS A 142 -8.68 -6.96 -34.01
CA HIS A 142 -9.56 -5.82 -33.76
C HIS A 142 -10.09 -5.72 -32.32
N ALA A 143 -9.73 -6.63 -31.43
CA ALA A 143 -10.19 -6.57 -30.05
C ALA A 143 -9.59 -5.35 -29.30
N PRO A 144 -10.33 -4.77 -28.34
CA PRO A 144 -9.77 -3.78 -27.44
C PRO A 144 -8.46 -4.32 -26.85
N LYS A 145 -7.41 -3.49 -26.81
CA LYS A 145 -6.09 -3.89 -26.28
C LYS A 145 -6.17 -4.39 -24.84
N ILE A 146 -7.17 -3.95 -24.09
CA ILE A 146 -7.43 -4.40 -22.73
C ILE A 146 -8.02 -5.82 -22.82
N ASN A 147 -7.36 -6.80 -22.20
CA ASN A 147 -7.72 -8.23 -22.20
C ASN A 147 -7.50 -9.00 -23.52
N ALA A 148 -6.64 -8.51 -24.42
CA ALA A 148 -6.16 -9.34 -25.52
C ALA A 148 -4.99 -10.20 -25.03
N ALA A 149 -5.17 -11.52 -25.04
CA ALA A 149 -4.10 -12.49 -24.85
C ALA A 149 -3.67 -13.05 -26.22
N ASP A 150 -2.37 -13.13 -26.45
CA ASP A 150 -1.78 -13.83 -27.60
C ASP A 150 -0.72 -14.79 -27.08
N TRP A 151 -0.36 -15.82 -27.84
CA TRP A 151 0.72 -16.72 -27.48
C TRP A 151 1.55 -17.13 -28.69
N ARG A 152 2.83 -17.47 -28.43
CA ARG A 152 3.74 -18.00 -29.44
C ARG A 152 4.52 -19.17 -28.90
N ILE A 153 4.67 -20.21 -29.73
CA ILE A 153 5.54 -21.35 -29.42
C ILE A 153 6.99 -20.87 -29.48
N VAL A 154 7.80 -21.34 -28.53
CA VAL A 154 9.21 -20.97 -28.39
C VAL A 154 10.09 -22.20 -28.22
N SER A 155 11.37 -22.08 -28.58
CA SER A 155 12.33 -23.16 -28.43
C SER A 155 12.78 -23.29 -26.96
N PRO A 156 12.80 -24.52 -26.39
CA PRO A 156 13.34 -24.75 -25.06
C PRO A 156 14.78 -24.24 -24.91
N ASP A 157 15.65 -24.48 -25.90
CA ASP A 157 17.04 -24.02 -25.89
C ASP A 157 17.16 -22.49 -25.72
N THR A 158 16.34 -21.74 -26.46
CA THR A 158 16.34 -20.28 -26.38
C THR A 158 15.87 -19.80 -25.02
N GLU A 159 14.81 -20.39 -24.49
CA GLU A 159 14.20 -19.97 -23.22
C GLU A 159 15.06 -20.34 -22.01
N VAL A 160 15.67 -21.54 -22.02
CA VAL A 160 16.62 -21.99 -21.00
C VAL A 160 17.83 -21.08 -20.96
N ASN A 161 18.45 -20.79 -22.11
CA ASN A 161 19.62 -19.90 -22.16
C ASN A 161 19.28 -18.47 -21.72
N ALA A 162 18.09 -17.95 -22.09
CA ALA A 162 17.63 -16.65 -21.61
C ALA A 162 17.43 -16.64 -20.10
N LEU A 163 16.83 -17.71 -19.52
CA LEU A 163 16.61 -17.82 -18.08
C LEU A 163 17.93 -17.93 -17.30
N LEU A 164 18.88 -18.74 -17.77
CA LEU A 164 20.22 -18.85 -17.20
C LEU A 164 20.95 -17.49 -17.22
N ALA A 165 20.83 -16.74 -18.31
CA ALA A 165 21.42 -15.40 -18.40
C ALA A 165 20.78 -14.42 -17.40
N THR A 166 19.47 -14.52 -17.15
CA THR A 166 18.79 -13.72 -16.13
C THR A 166 19.24 -14.11 -14.72
N LEU A 167 19.29 -15.41 -14.40
CA LEU A 167 19.75 -15.90 -13.11
C LEU A 167 21.19 -15.44 -12.80
N ALA A 168 22.07 -15.46 -13.79
CA ALA A 168 23.45 -14.98 -13.64
C ALA A 168 23.59 -13.46 -13.41
N LYS A 169 22.59 -12.66 -13.83
CA LYS A 169 22.58 -11.20 -13.62
C LYS A 169 22.02 -10.82 -12.25
N LYS A 170 20.99 -11.54 -11.78
CA LYS A 170 20.25 -11.19 -10.56
C LYS A 170 21.01 -11.47 -9.26
N THR A 171 22.02 -12.32 -9.26
CA THR A 171 22.84 -12.62 -8.07
C THR A 171 23.74 -11.47 -7.60
N ARG A 172 23.59 -10.24 -8.12
CA ARG A 172 24.52 -9.14 -7.81
C ARG A 172 23.94 -7.90 -7.14
N ASP A 173 22.79 -7.32 -7.51
CA ASP A 173 22.45 -5.96 -6.99
C ASP A 173 20.96 -5.49 -7.04
N SER A 174 19.93 -6.34 -7.24
CA SER A 174 18.56 -5.84 -7.49
C SER A 174 17.52 -6.13 -6.39
N GLU A 175 17.69 -5.59 -5.19
CA GLU A 175 16.67 -5.68 -4.11
C GLU A 175 15.30 -5.07 -4.51
N TYR A 176 15.27 -4.13 -5.47
CA TYR A 176 14.05 -3.37 -5.81
C TYR A 176 13.21 -3.97 -6.96
N GLU A 177 13.82 -4.68 -7.92
CA GLU A 177 13.06 -5.38 -8.99
C GLU A 177 12.33 -6.63 -8.45
N ASP A 178 12.79 -7.17 -7.32
CA ASP A 178 12.17 -8.32 -6.68
C ASP A 178 10.79 -7.97 -6.09
N LEU A 179 10.54 -6.74 -5.63
CA LEU A 179 9.22 -6.35 -5.10
C LEU A 179 8.11 -6.38 -6.15
N HIS A 180 8.41 -6.09 -7.42
CA HIS A 180 7.40 -6.08 -8.49
C HIS A 180 7.21 -7.48 -9.10
N GLN A 181 8.28 -8.28 -9.24
CA GLN A 181 8.17 -9.68 -9.64
C GLN A 181 7.54 -10.56 -8.56
N VAL A 182 7.81 -10.35 -7.27
CA VAL A 182 7.14 -11.02 -6.16
C VAL A 182 5.63 -10.73 -6.12
N TYR A 183 5.19 -9.61 -6.72
CA TYR A 183 3.78 -9.25 -6.77
C TYR A 183 2.98 -10.13 -7.76
N MET A 184 3.61 -10.51 -8.87
CA MET A 184 2.94 -11.18 -10.00
C MET A 184 3.32 -12.65 -10.13
N ASP A 185 4.60 -12.98 -9.96
CA ASP A 185 5.12 -14.34 -10.09
C ASP A 185 4.88 -15.12 -8.79
N ARG A 186 4.15 -16.25 -8.89
CA ARG A 186 3.84 -17.12 -7.74
C ARG A 186 5.01 -18.01 -7.32
N LEU A 187 5.96 -18.21 -8.23
CA LEU A 187 7.22 -18.87 -8.01
C LEU A 187 8.36 -17.88 -8.22
N ASP A 188 9.36 -17.92 -7.34
CA ASP A 188 10.62 -17.22 -7.59
C ASP A 188 11.31 -17.74 -8.86
N LEU A 189 12.25 -16.96 -9.38
CA LEU A 189 12.93 -17.29 -10.63
C LEU A 189 13.70 -18.65 -10.57
N PRO A 190 14.36 -19.01 -9.45
CA PRO A 190 14.92 -20.36 -9.26
C PRO A 190 13.88 -21.49 -9.35
N ALA A 191 12.71 -21.37 -8.72
CA ALA A 191 11.67 -22.40 -8.78
C ALA A 191 11.03 -22.48 -10.18
N GLN A 192 10.86 -21.35 -10.85
CA GLN A 192 10.49 -21.31 -12.27
C GLN A 192 11.52 -22.06 -13.16
N ALA A 193 12.81 -21.96 -12.86
CA ALA A 193 13.85 -22.72 -13.55
C ALA A 193 13.77 -24.22 -13.24
N PHE A 194 13.40 -24.62 -12.02
CA PHE A 194 13.12 -26.02 -11.69
C PHE A 194 11.96 -26.59 -12.53
N VAL A 195 10.83 -25.86 -12.64
CA VAL A 195 9.68 -26.29 -13.45
C VAL A 195 10.08 -26.43 -14.93
N LEU A 196 10.86 -25.49 -15.47
CA LEU A 196 11.39 -25.59 -16.84
C LEU A 196 12.39 -26.75 -17.00
N ALA A 197 13.17 -27.07 -15.97
CA ALA A 197 14.07 -28.22 -15.98
C ALA A 197 13.28 -29.53 -16.05
N ARG A 198 12.20 -29.65 -15.27
CA ARG A 198 11.28 -30.79 -15.32
C ARG A 198 10.69 -30.99 -16.71
N PHE A 199 10.28 -29.89 -17.37
CA PHE A 199 9.80 -29.89 -18.75
C PHE A 199 10.88 -30.35 -19.75
N CYS A 200 12.13 -29.88 -19.60
CA CYS A 200 13.23 -30.32 -20.48
C CYS A 200 13.50 -31.83 -20.32
N ALA A 201 13.48 -32.33 -19.09
CA ALA A 201 13.69 -33.74 -18.79
C ALA A 201 12.61 -34.64 -19.43
N SER A 202 11.32 -34.29 -19.37
CA SER A 202 10.26 -35.07 -20.04
C SER A 202 10.39 -35.11 -21.57
N HIS A 203 11.09 -34.15 -22.17
CA HIS A 203 11.33 -34.07 -23.62
C HIS A 203 12.69 -34.66 -24.03
N GLY A 204 13.34 -35.44 -23.16
CA GLY A 204 14.64 -36.07 -23.45
C GLY A 204 15.81 -35.09 -23.51
N ARG A 205 15.63 -33.86 -23.01
CA ARG A 205 16.66 -32.80 -22.95
C ARG A 205 17.28 -32.72 -21.56
N GLU A 206 17.80 -33.86 -21.08
CA GLU A 206 18.38 -33.97 -19.74
C GLU A 206 19.57 -33.03 -19.54
N ASP A 207 20.30 -32.72 -20.61
CA ASP A 207 21.42 -31.78 -20.61
C ASP A 207 21.00 -30.35 -20.19
N LEU A 208 19.87 -29.88 -20.73
CA LEU A 208 19.31 -28.57 -20.40
C LEU A 208 18.74 -28.55 -18.98
N ALA A 209 18.08 -29.65 -18.58
CA ALA A 209 17.54 -29.81 -17.24
C ALA A 209 18.66 -29.77 -16.18
N GLY A 210 19.71 -30.56 -16.36
CA GLY A 210 20.86 -30.57 -15.45
C GLY A 210 21.54 -29.21 -15.33
N ARG A 211 21.69 -28.47 -16.44
CA ARG A 211 22.25 -27.11 -16.42
C ARG A 211 21.43 -26.13 -15.59
N LEU A 212 20.09 -26.19 -15.67
CA LEU A 212 19.22 -25.35 -14.85
C LEU A 212 19.37 -25.69 -13.36
N LEU A 213 19.30 -26.98 -13.00
CA LEU A 213 19.39 -27.44 -11.61
C LEU A 213 20.73 -27.03 -10.95
N ARG A 214 21.85 -27.28 -11.64
CA ARG A 214 23.18 -26.89 -11.13
C ARG A 214 23.37 -25.37 -11.04
N THR A 215 22.58 -24.59 -11.77
CA THR A 215 22.63 -23.12 -11.69
C THR A 215 21.84 -22.59 -10.50
N ILE A 216 20.69 -23.18 -10.18
CA ILE A 216 19.82 -22.71 -9.09
C ILE A 216 20.24 -23.22 -7.72
N GLU A 217 20.87 -24.40 -7.64
CA GLU A 217 21.26 -25.01 -6.37
C GLU A 217 22.15 -24.08 -5.50
N PRO A 218 23.22 -23.44 -6.02
CA PRO A 218 24.03 -22.51 -5.22
C PRO A 218 23.24 -21.28 -4.71
N ILE A 219 22.19 -20.85 -5.43
CA ILE A 219 21.36 -19.70 -5.04
C ILE A 219 20.58 -20.05 -3.76
N TRP A 220 20.02 -21.26 -3.67
CA TRP A 220 19.30 -21.71 -2.47
C TRP A 220 20.25 -22.10 -1.33
N GLN A 221 21.43 -22.63 -1.63
CA GLN A 221 22.46 -22.89 -0.61
C GLN A 221 22.91 -21.60 0.09
N GLN A 222 23.00 -20.48 -0.64
CA GLN A 222 23.26 -19.16 -0.06
C GLN A 222 22.15 -18.71 0.92
N GLN A 223 20.94 -19.24 0.79
CA GLN A 223 19.82 -19.01 1.70
C GLN A 223 19.73 -20.08 2.81
N HIS A 224 20.74 -20.94 2.93
CA HIS A 224 20.79 -22.07 3.87
C HIS A 224 19.66 -23.09 3.67
N LEU A 225 19.21 -23.29 2.43
CA LEU A 225 18.20 -24.28 2.07
C LEU A 225 18.80 -25.37 1.20
N THR A 226 18.41 -26.61 1.44
CA THR A 226 18.60 -27.69 0.46
C THR A 226 17.68 -27.46 -0.75
N MET A 227 18.03 -28.04 -1.91
CA MET A 227 17.20 -27.94 -3.11
C MET A 227 15.78 -28.49 -2.88
N ASP A 228 15.66 -29.62 -2.18
CA ASP A 228 14.38 -30.20 -1.77
C ASP A 228 13.55 -29.26 -0.89
N GLU A 229 14.13 -28.68 0.16
CA GLU A 229 13.44 -27.71 1.02
C GLU A 229 12.98 -26.47 0.26
N ALA A 230 13.85 -25.90 -0.57
CA ALA A 230 13.54 -24.69 -1.33
C ALA A 230 12.39 -24.94 -2.33
N ILE A 231 12.44 -26.06 -3.06
CA ILE A 231 11.39 -26.41 -4.04
C ILE A 231 10.06 -26.68 -3.33
N GLN A 232 10.05 -27.48 -2.26
CA GLN A 232 8.82 -27.75 -1.50
C GLN A 232 8.19 -26.47 -0.94
N ARG A 233 9.01 -25.51 -0.47
CA ARG A 233 8.54 -24.19 -0.02
C ARG A 233 7.90 -23.37 -1.13
N GLN A 234 8.59 -23.25 -2.26
CA GLN A 234 8.13 -22.42 -3.37
C GLN A 234 6.91 -23.04 -4.06
N VAL A 235 6.97 -24.33 -4.40
CA VAL A 235 5.86 -25.04 -5.04
C VAL A 235 4.66 -25.15 -4.10
N GLY A 236 4.88 -25.48 -2.82
CA GLY A 236 3.81 -25.51 -1.82
C GLY A 236 3.07 -24.17 -1.72
N ARG A 237 3.82 -23.05 -1.68
CA ARG A 237 3.23 -21.70 -1.69
C ARG A 237 2.42 -21.42 -2.97
N ALA A 238 2.93 -21.81 -4.14
CA ALA A 238 2.21 -21.62 -5.40
C ALA A 238 0.93 -22.47 -5.47
N LEU A 239 0.95 -23.69 -4.94
CA LEU A 239 -0.21 -24.56 -4.85
C LEU A 239 -1.26 -24.05 -3.85
N ASP A 240 -0.86 -23.62 -2.64
CA ASP A 240 -1.75 -22.99 -1.66
C ASP A 240 -2.43 -21.74 -2.26
N TRP A 241 -1.64 -20.90 -2.93
CA TRP A 241 -2.18 -19.75 -3.64
C TRP A 241 -3.22 -20.16 -4.69
N ARG A 242 -2.92 -21.17 -5.52
CA ARG A 242 -3.83 -21.67 -6.56
C ARG A 242 -5.10 -22.26 -5.95
N ALA A 243 -4.99 -23.03 -4.87
CA ALA A 243 -6.13 -23.58 -4.14
C ALA A 243 -6.98 -22.47 -3.51
N THR A 244 -6.35 -21.44 -2.94
CA THR A 244 -7.03 -20.28 -2.38
C THR A 244 -7.77 -19.49 -3.47
N LEU A 245 -7.19 -19.27 -4.65
CA LEU A 245 -7.90 -18.64 -5.76
C LEU A 245 -9.08 -19.49 -6.25
N ALA A 246 -8.95 -20.82 -6.25
CA ALA A 246 -10.04 -21.72 -6.62
C ALA A 246 -11.23 -21.63 -5.65
N MET A 247 -11.03 -21.15 -4.41
CA MET A 247 -12.13 -20.88 -3.48
C MET A 247 -13.13 -19.85 -4.02
N ALA A 248 -12.63 -18.85 -4.77
CA ALA A 248 -13.49 -17.85 -5.40
C ALA A 248 -14.32 -18.41 -6.56
N ASP A 249 -13.94 -19.56 -7.14
CA ASP A 249 -14.71 -20.20 -8.21
C ASP A 249 -15.88 -21.02 -7.64
N ARG A 250 -17.09 -20.49 -7.79
CA ARG A 250 -18.34 -21.12 -7.35
C ARG A 250 -18.61 -22.48 -7.98
N GLN A 251 -17.99 -22.79 -9.12
CA GLN A 251 -18.11 -24.10 -9.76
C GLN A 251 -17.24 -25.16 -9.08
N THR A 252 -16.19 -24.75 -8.38
CA THR A 252 -15.33 -25.65 -7.62
C THR A 252 -16.00 -26.04 -6.30
N ASN A 253 -16.36 -27.31 -6.17
CA ASN A 253 -17.01 -27.87 -4.97
C ASN A 253 -16.03 -27.89 -3.77
N ARG A 254 -16.54 -27.68 -2.54
CA ARG A 254 -15.74 -27.74 -1.30
C ARG A 254 -15.02 -29.08 -1.07
N HIS A 255 -15.58 -30.20 -1.53
CA HIS A 255 -14.89 -31.50 -1.54
C HIS A 255 -13.60 -31.46 -2.37
N VAL A 256 -13.62 -30.78 -3.53
CA VAL A 256 -12.44 -30.60 -4.38
C VAL A 256 -11.43 -29.67 -3.71
N LEU A 257 -11.89 -28.55 -3.15
CA LEU A 257 -11.02 -27.61 -2.43
C LEU A 257 -10.32 -28.30 -1.24
N ALA A 258 -11.06 -29.09 -0.47
CA ALA A 258 -10.49 -29.86 0.62
C ALA A 258 -9.41 -30.84 0.16
N ALA A 259 -9.63 -31.54 -0.96
CA ALA A 259 -8.65 -32.45 -1.53
C ALA A 259 -7.39 -31.70 -1.99
N LEU A 260 -7.53 -30.50 -2.57
CA LEU A 260 -6.38 -29.67 -2.96
C LEU A 260 -5.52 -29.28 -1.75
N PHE A 261 -6.13 -28.75 -0.69
CA PHE A 261 -5.38 -28.38 0.53
C PHE A 261 -4.78 -29.58 1.25
N GLN A 262 -5.49 -30.72 1.30
CA GLN A 262 -4.95 -31.95 1.87
C GLN A 262 -3.72 -32.44 1.08
N ASN A 263 -3.79 -32.41 -0.25
CA ASN A 263 -2.68 -32.79 -1.11
C ASN A 263 -1.44 -31.91 -0.89
N ILE A 264 -1.62 -30.61 -0.65
CA ILE A 264 -0.52 -29.70 -0.30
C ILE A 264 0.08 -30.08 1.06
N ALA A 265 -0.76 -30.30 2.08
CA ALA A 265 -0.29 -30.68 3.41
C ALA A 265 0.48 -32.01 3.41
N ASP A 266 0.01 -33.00 2.64
CA ASP A 266 0.61 -34.33 2.58
C ASP A 266 1.92 -34.35 1.77
N HIS A 267 1.98 -33.63 0.65
CA HIS A 267 3.10 -33.70 -0.29
C HIS A 267 4.10 -32.54 -0.18
N CYS A 268 3.76 -31.44 0.48
CA CYS A 268 4.65 -30.30 0.71
C CYS A 268 4.87 -30.03 2.22
N PRO A 269 5.35 -31.02 3.02
CA PRO A 269 5.50 -30.85 4.47
C PRO A 269 6.51 -29.75 4.86
N LYS A 270 7.37 -29.35 3.93
CA LYS A 270 8.35 -28.26 4.12
C LYS A 270 7.83 -26.89 3.67
N ALA A 271 6.57 -26.79 3.22
CA ALA A 271 5.92 -25.51 2.90
C ALA A 271 5.87 -24.57 4.11
N TYR A 272 5.48 -23.32 3.88
CA TYR A 272 5.43 -22.32 4.96
C TYR A 272 4.34 -22.63 6.00
N PHE A 273 3.21 -23.21 5.59
CA PHE A 273 2.02 -23.36 6.44
C PHE A 273 1.30 -24.73 6.31
N PRO A 274 2.00 -25.87 6.36
CA PRO A 274 1.39 -27.19 6.14
C PRO A 274 0.28 -27.52 7.16
N GLU A 275 0.42 -27.06 8.40
CA GLU A 275 -0.61 -27.23 9.43
C GLU A 275 -1.88 -26.40 9.14
N GLU A 276 -1.72 -25.19 8.58
CA GLU A 276 -2.85 -24.36 8.19
C GLU A 276 -3.59 -24.95 6.98
N ASP A 277 -2.86 -25.51 6.01
CA ASP A 277 -3.44 -26.23 4.87
C ASP A 277 -4.25 -27.45 5.33
N ALA A 278 -3.71 -28.26 6.25
CA ALA A 278 -4.44 -29.39 6.83
C ALA A 278 -5.69 -28.95 7.60
N SER A 279 -5.59 -27.89 8.40
CA SER A 279 -6.72 -27.30 9.12
C SER A 279 -7.81 -26.80 8.16
N ARG A 280 -7.40 -26.12 7.08
CA ARG A 280 -8.32 -25.63 6.04
C ARG A 280 -9.00 -26.77 5.29
N ALA A 281 -8.27 -27.84 4.98
CA ALA A 281 -8.83 -29.06 4.38
C ALA A 281 -9.91 -29.68 5.28
N GLU A 282 -9.66 -29.79 6.59
CA GLU A 282 -10.63 -30.28 7.56
C GLU A 282 -11.88 -29.39 7.63
N ALA A 283 -11.70 -28.07 7.72
CA ALA A 283 -12.80 -27.11 7.74
C ALA A 283 -13.68 -27.25 6.48
N LEU A 284 -13.07 -27.32 5.30
CA LEU A 284 -13.77 -27.50 4.03
C LEU A 284 -14.50 -28.84 3.95
N ARG A 285 -13.95 -29.94 4.49
CA ARG A 285 -14.65 -31.24 4.56
C ARG A 285 -15.90 -31.16 5.44
N LYS A 286 -15.83 -30.46 6.57
CA LYS A 286 -17.00 -30.24 7.44
C LYS A 286 -18.06 -29.41 6.71
N MET A 287 -17.66 -28.30 6.10
CA MET A 287 -18.57 -27.43 5.35
C MET A 287 -19.21 -28.15 4.15
N ALA A 288 -18.48 -29.01 3.45
CA ALA A 288 -19.01 -29.78 2.34
C ALA A 288 -20.12 -30.75 2.79
N LYS A 289 -19.96 -31.39 3.96
CA LYS A 289 -21.03 -32.20 4.56
C LYS A 289 -22.25 -31.36 4.93
N GLU A 290 -22.04 -30.17 5.47
CA GLU A 290 -23.13 -29.24 5.75
C GLU A 290 -23.88 -28.86 4.47
N ASP A 291 -23.16 -28.55 3.38
CA ASP A 291 -23.75 -28.24 2.07
C ASP A 291 -24.61 -29.40 1.54
N ASP A 292 -24.16 -30.64 1.72
CA ASP A 292 -24.88 -31.84 1.28
C ASP A 292 -26.18 -32.07 2.08
N THR A 293 -26.19 -31.67 3.36
CA THR A 293 -27.35 -31.85 4.26
C THR A 293 -28.29 -30.64 4.34
N HIS A 294 -27.85 -29.45 3.95
CA HIS A 294 -28.64 -28.23 4.09
C HIS A 294 -29.77 -28.20 3.07
N ALA A 295 -31.01 -28.06 3.56
CA ALA A 295 -32.17 -27.90 2.70
C ALA A 295 -32.09 -26.54 2.00
N LYS A 296 -31.89 -26.56 0.67
CA LYS A 296 -31.82 -25.33 -0.13
C LYS A 296 -33.15 -24.57 -0.01
N VAL A 297 -33.09 -23.35 0.51
CA VAL A 297 -34.25 -22.45 0.57
C VAL A 297 -34.37 -21.72 -0.77
N ASP A 298 -35.45 -21.99 -1.50
CA ASP A 298 -35.71 -21.31 -2.76
C ASP A 298 -35.93 -19.80 -2.55
N PRO A 299 -35.58 -18.94 -3.53
CA PRO A 299 -35.72 -17.49 -3.39
C PRO A 299 -37.14 -17.02 -3.04
N GLY A 300 -38.17 -17.73 -3.50
CA GLY A 300 -39.57 -17.43 -3.17
C GLY A 300 -39.88 -17.70 -1.70
N ASP A 301 -39.47 -18.86 -1.19
CA ASP A 301 -39.67 -19.25 0.20
C ASP A 301 -38.88 -18.38 1.16
N PHE A 302 -37.69 -17.93 0.75
CA PHE A 302 -36.86 -17.04 1.56
C PHE A 302 -37.59 -15.76 1.98
N ALA A 303 -38.39 -15.15 1.09
CA ALA A 303 -39.14 -13.94 1.39
C ALA A 303 -40.28 -14.16 2.41
N HIS A 304 -40.71 -15.41 2.61
CA HIS A 304 -41.77 -15.80 3.54
C HIS A 304 -41.26 -16.21 4.92
N LEU A 305 -39.95 -16.45 5.06
CA LEU A 305 -39.31 -16.71 6.35
C LEU A 305 -39.40 -15.50 7.29
N SER A 306 -39.38 -15.74 8.60
CA SER A 306 -39.24 -14.65 9.57
C SER A 306 -37.91 -13.91 9.37
N PRO A 307 -37.77 -12.64 9.78
CA PRO A 307 -36.50 -11.93 9.69
C PRO A 307 -35.32 -12.67 10.35
N GLU A 308 -35.57 -13.37 11.47
CA GLU A 308 -34.57 -14.18 12.17
C GLU A 308 -34.20 -15.43 11.38
N GLU A 309 -35.17 -16.08 10.76
CA GLU A 309 -34.95 -17.22 9.87
C GLU A 309 -34.20 -16.81 8.61
N GLN A 310 -34.56 -15.66 8.02
CA GLN A 310 -33.84 -15.04 6.91
C GLN A 310 -32.39 -14.74 7.30
N ALA A 311 -32.16 -14.17 8.49
CA ALA A 311 -30.82 -13.89 8.97
C ALA A 311 -29.98 -15.18 9.10
N ARG A 312 -30.51 -16.24 9.73
CA ARG A 312 -29.81 -17.54 9.85
C ARG A 312 -29.45 -18.15 8.49
N GLU A 313 -30.40 -18.13 7.56
CA GLU A 313 -30.15 -18.61 6.19
C GLU A 313 -29.12 -17.73 5.46
N LEU A 314 -29.10 -16.42 5.68
CA LEU A 314 -28.08 -15.54 5.10
C LEU A 314 -26.69 -15.75 5.74
N ILE A 315 -26.61 -16.02 7.05
CA ILE A 315 -25.34 -16.45 7.69
C ILE A 315 -24.83 -17.72 7.03
N PHE A 316 -25.70 -18.70 6.79
CA PHE A 316 -25.33 -19.90 6.04
C PHE A 316 -24.77 -19.52 4.66
N ARG A 317 -25.39 -18.57 3.94
CA ARG A 317 -24.97 -18.10 2.61
C ARG A 317 -23.70 -17.24 2.59
N LEU A 318 -23.24 -16.68 3.73
CA LEU A 318 -21.97 -15.93 3.79
C LEU A 318 -20.78 -16.78 3.30
N ARG A 319 -20.83 -18.10 3.50
CA ARG A 319 -19.83 -19.05 3.01
C ARG A 319 -19.56 -18.94 1.50
N ASP A 320 -20.54 -18.48 0.73
CA ASP A 320 -20.54 -18.39 -0.73
C ASP A 320 -20.60 -16.93 -1.23
N ASP A 321 -20.50 -15.95 -0.34
CA ASP A 321 -20.54 -14.54 -0.71
C ASP A 321 -19.17 -14.05 -1.23
N TYR A 322 -19.20 -12.92 -1.93
CA TYR A 322 -18.04 -12.27 -2.52
C TYR A 322 -18.24 -10.74 -2.44
N THR A 323 -17.37 -10.06 -1.69
CA THR A 323 -17.51 -8.62 -1.42
C THR A 323 -16.39 -7.78 -2.02
N VAL A 324 -15.27 -8.42 -2.39
CA VAL A 324 -14.06 -7.70 -2.80
C VAL A 324 -14.27 -7.03 -4.16
N GLU A 325 -14.12 -5.70 -4.15
CA GLU A 325 -13.93 -4.92 -5.38
C GLU A 325 -12.64 -5.38 -6.07
N PHE A 326 -12.76 -5.63 -7.37
CA PHE A 326 -11.73 -6.10 -8.29
C PHE A 326 -10.32 -5.57 -7.98
N ASP A 327 -9.37 -6.48 -7.70
CA ASP A 327 -7.94 -6.17 -7.70
C ASP A 327 -7.42 -6.15 -9.15
N PRO A 328 -7.05 -4.97 -9.70
CA PRO A 328 -6.59 -4.85 -11.07
C PRO A 328 -5.23 -5.50 -11.34
N TRP A 329 -4.54 -5.95 -10.29
CA TRP A 329 -3.16 -6.43 -10.37
C TRP A 329 -3.03 -7.96 -10.50
N THR A 330 -4.07 -8.71 -10.87
CA THR A 330 -3.95 -10.18 -11.07
C THR A 330 -4.26 -10.64 -12.50
N ARG A 331 -3.25 -11.19 -13.20
CA ARG A 331 -3.36 -11.77 -14.55
C ARG A 331 -3.86 -13.22 -14.52
N PRO A 332 -4.34 -13.74 -15.66
CA PRO A 332 -5.51 -13.36 -16.43
C PRO A 332 -6.76 -14.06 -15.87
N TRP A 333 -7.40 -13.48 -14.86
CA TRP A 333 -8.66 -14.04 -14.33
C TRP A 333 -9.85 -13.46 -15.11
N PRO A 334 -11.00 -14.18 -15.16
CA PRO A 334 -12.13 -13.79 -16.00
C PRO A 334 -12.45 -12.31 -15.77
N SER A 335 -12.70 -11.61 -16.89
CA SER A 335 -12.86 -10.15 -16.93
C SER A 335 -14.00 -9.62 -16.04
N ASP A 336 -14.85 -10.52 -15.55
CA ASP A 336 -15.93 -10.22 -14.63
C ASP A 336 -15.75 -11.08 -13.38
N PRO A 337 -15.35 -10.51 -12.23
CA PRO A 337 -15.42 -11.23 -10.97
C PRO A 337 -16.88 -11.70 -10.77
N PRO A 338 -17.11 -12.93 -10.31
CA PRO A 338 -18.46 -13.39 -10.04
C PRO A 338 -19.11 -12.43 -9.05
N ARG A 339 -20.31 -11.95 -9.36
CA ARG A 339 -21.09 -11.17 -8.39
C ARG A 339 -21.37 -12.06 -7.18
N GLY A 340 -21.12 -11.53 -5.99
CA GLY A 340 -21.51 -12.16 -4.73
C GLY A 340 -22.99 -12.52 -4.71
N ASN A 341 -23.37 -13.39 -3.79
CA ASN A 341 -24.80 -13.70 -3.56
C ASN A 341 -25.51 -12.56 -2.81
N GLY A 342 -24.74 -11.56 -2.34
CA GLY A 342 -25.20 -10.35 -1.67
C GLY A 342 -25.67 -10.63 -0.25
N ALA A 343 -25.19 -11.69 0.39
CA ALA A 343 -25.58 -12.06 1.75
C ALA A 343 -25.20 -10.96 2.75
N VAL A 344 -24.01 -10.37 2.64
CA VAL A 344 -23.59 -9.24 3.50
C VAL A 344 -24.56 -8.06 3.36
N ASP A 345 -24.91 -7.67 2.13
CA ASP A 345 -25.82 -6.55 1.89
C ASP A 345 -27.24 -6.84 2.39
N LYS A 346 -27.73 -8.07 2.20
CA LYS A 346 -29.05 -8.49 2.69
C LYS A 346 -29.11 -8.58 4.21
N LEU A 347 -28.06 -9.08 4.86
CA LEU A 347 -27.94 -9.09 6.32
C LEU A 347 -27.94 -7.66 6.87
N SER A 348 -27.20 -6.76 6.22
CA SER A 348 -27.21 -5.35 6.57
C SER A 348 -28.60 -4.71 6.40
N ALA A 349 -29.31 -5.04 5.32
CA ALA A 349 -30.66 -4.54 5.06
C ALA A 349 -31.72 -5.05 6.06
N LEU A 350 -31.54 -6.25 6.61
CA LEU A 350 -32.37 -6.76 7.73
C LEU A 350 -32.16 -5.94 9.02
N GLY A 351 -31.05 -5.21 9.13
CA GLY A 351 -30.76 -4.33 10.24
C GLY A 351 -30.70 -5.08 11.58
N ARG A 352 -31.43 -4.56 12.57
CA ARG A 352 -31.41 -5.08 13.94
C ARG A 352 -31.84 -6.55 14.05
N ALA A 353 -32.68 -7.05 13.16
CA ALA A 353 -33.14 -8.44 13.20
C ALA A 353 -32.00 -9.45 12.92
N ALA A 354 -30.96 -9.05 12.18
CA ALA A 354 -29.82 -9.92 11.87
C ALA A 354 -28.74 -9.94 12.96
N VAL A 355 -28.72 -8.96 13.87
CA VAL A 355 -27.61 -8.77 14.82
C VAL A 355 -27.36 -10.00 15.71
N PRO A 356 -28.37 -10.67 16.30
CA PRO A 356 -28.11 -11.86 17.13
C PRO A 356 -27.37 -12.98 16.36
N ALA A 357 -27.79 -13.25 15.13
CA ALA A 357 -27.17 -14.27 14.29
C ALA A 357 -25.76 -13.84 13.82
N LEU A 358 -25.56 -12.56 13.55
CA LEU A 358 -24.25 -12.01 13.21
C LEU A 358 -23.25 -12.10 14.36
N LEU A 359 -23.66 -11.81 15.60
CA LEU A 359 -22.81 -11.93 16.79
C LEU A 359 -22.36 -13.39 17.03
N GLU A 360 -23.24 -14.36 16.78
CA GLU A 360 -22.87 -15.79 16.80
C GLU A 360 -21.85 -16.11 15.69
N ALA A 361 -22.10 -15.62 14.47
CA ALA A 361 -21.23 -15.85 13.32
C ALA A 361 -19.83 -15.21 13.45
N LEU A 362 -19.64 -14.22 14.33
CA LEU A 362 -18.29 -13.69 14.63
C LEU A 362 -17.33 -14.73 15.23
N GLN A 363 -17.85 -15.85 15.73
CA GLN A 363 -17.05 -16.98 16.23
C GLN A 363 -16.64 -17.96 15.12
N ASP A 364 -17.16 -17.80 13.90
CA ASP A 364 -16.95 -18.73 12.79
C ASP A 364 -15.74 -18.34 11.92
N ASP A 365 -14.59 -18.95 12.21
CA ASP A 365 -13.33 -18.69 11.50
C ASP A 365 -13.20 -19.47 10.17
N ARG A 366 -14.21 -20.25 9.78
CA ARG A 366 -14.17 -21.06 8.56
C ARG A 366 -14.11 -20.17 7.31
N PRO A 367 -13.42 -20.62 6.25
CA PRO A 367 -13.20 -19.78 5.09
C PRO A 367 -14.46 -19.66 4.21
N SER A 368 -14.66 -18.48 3.64
CA SER A 368 -15.72 -18.17 2.66
C SER A 368 -15.24 -18.36 1.22
N ARG A 369 -15.97 -17.83 0.22
CA ARG A 369 -15.49 -17.72 -1.16
C ARG A 369 -14.88 -16.35 -1.47
N ASP A 370 -14.89 -15.43 -0.50
CA ASP A 370 -14.39 -14.08 -0.69
C ASP A 370 -12.86 -14.05 -0.55
N VAL A 371 -12.14 -14.03 -1.67
CA VAL A 371 -10.68 -14.10 -1.69
C VAL A 371 -10.10 -12.71 -1.85
N LEU A 372 -9.35 -12.24 -0.84
CA LEU A 372 -8.51 -11.05 -0.96
C LEU A 372 -7.28 -11.39 -1.78
N ARG A 373 -7.08 -10.64 -2.86
CA ARG A 373 -5.96 -10.77 -3.77
C ARG A 373 -4.96 -9.68 -3.42
N GLY A 374 -4.02 -10.00 -2.53
CA GLY A 374 -2.93 -9.12 -2.12
C GLY A 374 -1.57 -9.77 -2.37
N MET A 375 -0.55 -9.43 -1.58
CA MET A 375 0.75 -10.14 -1.64
C MET A 375 0.64 -11.63 -1.28
N ALA A 376 -0.38 -11.99 -0.49
CA ALA A 376 -0.82 -13.35 -0.21
C ALA A 376 -2.31 -13.42 -0.50
N ALA A 377 -2.74 -14.35 -1.35
CA ALA A 377 -4.14 -14.66 -1.55
C ALA A 377 -4.61 -15.27 -0.25
N ARG A 378 -5.68 -14.73 0.31
CA ARG A 378 -6.34 -15.35 1.46
C ARG A 378 -7.83 -15.32 1.25
N SER A 379 -8.48 -16.42 1.56
CA SER A 379 -9.93 -16.38 1.76
C SER A 379 -10.23 -15.62 3.04
N ARG A 380 -11.20 -14.72 2.99
CA ARG A 380 -11.83 -14.18 4.20
C ARG A 380 -12.64 -15.28 4.85
N SER A 381 -12.75 -15.20 6.17
CA SER A 381 -13.58 -16.08 7.00
C SER A 381 -15.04 -15.61 7.05
N ILE A 382 -15.94 -16.49 7.49
CA ILE A 382 -17.36 -16.15 7.73
C ILE A 382 -17.48 -15.02 8.77
N ARG A 383 -16.69 -15.06 9.86
CA ARG A 383 -16.63 -13.99 10.86
C ARG A 383 -16.24 -12.63 10.28
N GLU A 384 -15.33 -12.58 9.31
CA GLU A 384 -14.95 -11.33 8.66
C GLU A 384 -16.10 -10.74 7.82
N LEU A 385 -16.86 -11.58 7.13
CA LEU A 385 -18.02 -11.13 6.37
C LEU A 385 -19.20 -10.74 7.28
N ALA A 386 -19.36 -11.45 8.41
CA ALA A 386 -20.33 -11.07 9.44
C ALA A 386 -19.97 -9.71 10.07
N ALA A 387 -18.68 -9.46 10.33
CA ALA A 387 -18.21 -8.16 10.79
C ALA A 387 -18.51 -7.05 9.79
N ASP A 388 -18.32 -7.26 8.49
CA ASP A 388 -18.69 -6.26 7.46
C ASP A 388 -20.20 -5.95 7.45
N ALA A 389 -21.04 -6.98 7.62
CA ALA A 389 -22.48 -6.78 7.71
C ALA A 389 -22.85 -5.98 8.98
N LEU A 390 -22.21 -6.28 10.12
CA LEU A 390 -22.38 -5.51 11.35
C LEU A 390 -21.90 -4.07 11.20
N ASP A 391 -20.73 -3.85 10.61
CA ASP A 391 -20.18 -2.50 10.36
C ASP A 391 -21.17 -1.63 9.57
N LYS A 392 -21.84 -2.21 8.57
CA LYS A 392 -22.89 -1.52 7.81
C LYS A 392 -24.15 -1.23 8.63
N ILE A 393 -24.55 -2.14 9.54
CA ILE A 393 -25.71 -1.94 10.43
C ILE A 393 -25.41 -0.86 11.48
N VAL A 394 -24.20 -0.88 12.07
CA VAL A 394 -23.77 0.08 13.09
C VAL A 394 -23.48 1.45 12.45
N GLY A 395 -22.98 1.45 11.21
CA GLY A 395 -22.52 2.64 10.51
C GLY A 395 -21.09 3.06 10.87
N VAL A 396 -20.34 2.23 11.60
CA VAL A 396 -18.93 2.41 11.97
C VAL A 396 -18.16 1.13 11.69
N ARG A 397 -16.86 1.22 11.43
CA ARG A 397 -15.99 0.03 11.38
C ARG A 397 -15.63 -0.41 12.79
N LEU A 398 -16.24 -1.49 13.28
CA LEU A 398 -16.07 -1.97 14.66
C LEU A 398 -14.61 -2.32 14.97
N TRP A 399 -13.84 -2.75 13.96
CA TRP A 399 -12.40 -3.02 14.12
C TRP A 399 -11.59 -1.78 14.54
N GLU A 400 -11.99 -0.57 14.13
CA GLU A 400 -11.33 0.69 14.51
C GLU A 400 -11.59 1.06 15.98
N LEU A 401 -12.57 0.43 16.61
CA LEU A 401 -12.90 0.64 18.03
C LEU A 401 -12.12 -0.32 18.94
N VAL A 402 -11.45 -1.34 18.39
CA VAL A 402 -10.66 -2.30 19.17
C VAL A 402 -9.36 -1.62 19.65
N PRO A 403 -9.18 -1.41 20.97
CA PRO A 403 -7.99 -0.74 21.48
C PRO A 403 -6.73 -1.57 21.24
N ASN A 404 -5.63 -0.94 20.84
CA ASN A 404 -4.32 -1.57 20.67
C ASN A 404 -4.31 -2.79 19.73
N SER A 405 -5.22 -2.83 18.75
CA SER A 405 -5.31 -3.97 17.81
C SER A 405 -3.99 -4.28 17.09
N ALA A 406 -3.11 -3.29 16.90
CA ALA A 406 -1.79 -3.47 16.30
C ALA A 406 -0.82 -4.32 17.15
N THR A 407 -1.03 -4.43 18.46
CA THR A 407 -0.15 -5.18 19.38
C THR A 407 -0.79 -6.49 19.88
N MET A 408 -2.03 -6.75 19.49
CA MET A 408 -2.78 -7.94 19.90
C MET A 408 -2.54 -9.09 18.93
N THR A 409 -2.61 -10.31 19.43
CA THR A 409 -2.74 -11.48 18.55
C THR A 409 -4.10 -11.43 17.84
N GLU A 410 -4.22 -12.11 16.70
CA GLU A 410 -5.48 -12.15 15.96
C GLU A 410 -6.65 -12.64 16.84
N THR A 411 -6.45 -13.71 17.61
CA THR A 411 -7.46 -14.24 18.54
C THR A 411 -7.90 -13.22 19.59
N GLU A 412 -6.96 -12.46 20.15
CA GLU A 412 -7.28 -11.40 21.12
C GLU A 412 -8.05 -10.26 20.44
N SER A 413 -7.65 -9.85 19.23
CA SER A 413 -8.36 -8.81 18.48
C SER A 413 -9.80 -9.20 18.17
N TRP A 414 -10.05 -10.44 17.74
CA TRP A 414 -11.42 -10.92 17.50
C TRP A 414 -12.25 -10.98 18.77
N LYS A 415 -11.66 -11.44 19.88
CA LYS A 415 -12.35 -11.43 21.19
C LYS A 415 -12.75 -10.01 21.60
N ALA A 416 -11.87 -9.03 21.39
CA ALA A 416 -12.16 -7.64 21.69
C ALA A 416 -13.21 -7.05 20.74
N LEU A 417 -13.16 -7.36 19.45
CA LEU A 417 -14.20 -6.95 18.49
C LEU A 417 -15.58 -7.50 18.89
N ILE A 418 -15.67 -8.77 19.28
CA ILE A 418 -16.93 -9.38 19.73
C ILE A 418 -17.46 -8.68 20.98
N ALA A 419 -16.58 -8.30 21.91
CA ALA A 419 -16.96 -7.54 23.09
C ALA A 419 -17.54 -6.16 22.71
N VAL A 420 -16.88 -5.43 21.81
CA VAL A 420 -17.37 -4.14 21.29
C VAL A 420 -18.74 -4.30 20.61
N ALA A 421 -18.88 -5.30 19.74
CA ALA A 421 -20.13 -5.56 19.02
C ALA A 421 -21.28 -5.93 19.98
N THR A 422 -20.98 -6.70 21.03
CA THR A 422 -21.95 -7.11 22.05
C THR A 422 -22.39 -5.93 22.91
N ASP A 423 -21.43 -5.09 23.35
CA ASP A 423 -21.70 -3.88 24.13
C ASP A 423 -22.56 -2.89 23.34
N TRP A 424 -22.19 -2.63 22.07
CA TRP A 424 -23.01 -1.84 21.14
C TRP A 424 -24.43 -2.36 21.06
N TRP A 425 -24.61 -3.67 20.87
CA TRP A 425 -25.92 -4.27 20.72
C TRP A 425 -26.76 -4.09 21.99
N GLN A 426 -26.18 -4.37 23.17
CA GLN A 426 -26.85 -4.24 24.45
C GLN A 426 -27.30 -2.79 24.70
N ILE A 427 -26.40 -1.81 24.55
CA ILE A 427 -26.72 -0.40 24.78
C ILE A 427 -27.72 0.10 23.73
N SER A 428 -27.60 -0.32 22.48
CA SER A 428 -28.50 0.09 21.40
C SER A 428 -29.94 -0.43 21.56
N GLN A 429 -30.12 -1.56 22.25
CA GLN A 429 -31.44 -2.07 22.63
C GLN A 429 -32.08 -1.20 23.72
N GLU A 430 -31.31 -0.82 24.73
CA GLU A 430 -31.82 -0.07 25.89
C GLU A 430 -32.00 1.44 25.62
N LYS A 431 -31.06 2.05 24.90
CA LYS A 431 -30.92 3.52 24.79
C LYS A 431 -30.85 4.03 23.36
N GLY A 432 -30.83 3.15 22.37
CA GLY A 432 -30.64 3.51 20.96
C GLY A 432 -29.16 3.64 20.55
N GLY A 433 -28.89 3.56 19.24
CA GLY A 433 -27.53 3.58 18.70
C GLY A 433 -26.83 4.93 18.85
N GLU A 434 -27.59 6.02 18.82
CA GLU A 434 -27.08 7.38 19.06
C GLU A 434 -26.45 7.53 20.44
N ALA A 435 -27.11 6.98 21.48
CA ALA A 435 -26.60 7.03 22.85
C ALA A 435 -25.27 6.29 23.00
N TRP A 436 -25.12 5.14 22.32
CA TRP A 436 -23.86 4.41 22.29
C TRP A 436 -22.75 5.20 21.58
N LEU A 437 -23.01 5.71 20.37
CA LEU A 437 -22.04 6.52 19.64
C LEU A 437 -21.61 7.76 20.44
N CYS A 438 -22.56 8.43 21.11
CA CYS A 438 -22.27 9.56 21.98
C CYS A 438 -21.38 9.16 23.17
N ALA A 439 -21.60 7.98 23.75
CA ALA A 439 -20.78 7.48 24.85
C ALA A 439 -19.34 7.20 24.38
N GLU A 440 -19.18 6.53 23.23
CA GLU A 440 -17.87 6.25 22.62
C GLU A 440 -17.10 7.52 22.27
N VAL A 441 -17.76 8.50 21.64
CA VAL A 441 -17.14 9.80 21.35
C VAL A 441 -16.74 10.51 22.63
N LYS A 442 -17.60 10.53 23.66
CA LYS A 442 -17.29 11.13 24.96
C LYS A 442 -16.20 10.38 25.74
N ALA A 443 -15.90 9.13 25.41
CA ALA A 443 -14.81 8.37 26.01
C ALA A 443 -13.44 8.78 25.45
N GLY A 444 -13.38 9.25 24.19
CA GLY A 444 -12.14 9.71 23.57
C GLY A 444 -11.15 8.58 23.24
N GLY A 445 -11.63 7.35 23.06
CA GLY A 445 -10.80 6.21 22.68
C GLY A 445 -10.33 6.25 21.21
N THR A 446 -9.57 5.22 20.80
CA THR A 446 -9.03 5.07 19.43
C THR A 446 -10.10 5.19 18.33
N GLY A 447 -11.33 4.76 18.65
CA GLY A 447 -12.47 4.79 17.74
C GLY A 447 -13.30 6.08 17.72
N ALA A 448 -12.98 7.07 18.56
CA ALA A 448 -13.81 8.26 18.75
C ALA A 448 -14.03 9.05 17.45
N ALA A 449 -12.99 9.15 16.61
CA ALA A 449 -13.06 9.80 15.30
C ALA A 449 -14.10 9.12 14.37
N THR A 450 -14.06 7.79 14.25
CA THR A 450 -14.99 7.01 13.43
C THR A 450 -16.43 7.09 13.97
N CYS A 451 -16.62 6.99 15.28
CA CYS A 451 -17.94 7.17 15.89
C CYS A 451 -18.50 8.59 15.65
N LEU A 452 -17.62 9.60 15.67
CA LEU A 452 -18.01 10.97 15.37
C LEU A 452 -18.40 11.17 13.89
N ASP A 453 -17.76 10.46 12.94
CA ASP A 453 -18.21 10.46 11.54
C ASP A 453 -19.61 9.89 11.39
N ALA A 454 -19.88 8.76 12.05
CA ALA A 454 -21.21 8.16 12.05
C ALA A 454 -22.25 9.09 12.67
N LEU A 455 -21.93 9.73 13.81
CA LEU A 455 -22.78 10.74 14.42
C LEU A 455 -23.01 11.93 13.50
N THR A 456 -21.97 12.47 12.86
CA THR A 456 -22.11 13.63 11.96
C THR A 456 -23.01 13.30 10.77
N LYS A 457 -22.91 12.07 10.25
CA LYS A 457 -23.74 11.59 9.13
C LYS A 457 -25.20 11.35 9.53
N GLN A 458 -25.45 10.82 10.74
CA GLN A 458 -26.78 10.40 11.18
C GLN A 458 -27.51 11.46 12.04
N PHE A 459 -26.75 12.28 12.78
CA PHE A 459 -27.18 13.24 13.80
C PHE A 459 -26.32 14.53 13.76
N PRO A 460 -26.36 15.31 12.65
CA PRO A 460 -25.45 16.43 12.42
C PRO A 460 -25.56 17.58 13.43
N GLU A 461 -26.72 17.78 14.05
CA GLU A 461 -26.98 18.92 14.96
C GLU A 461 -26.12 18.89 16.22
N ASP A 462 -25.80 17.69 16.75
CA ASP A 462 -25.02 17.52 17.97
C ASP A 462 -23.52 17.32 17.72
N ALA A 463 -23.12 17.11 16.46
CA ALA A 463 -21.77 16.68 16.11
C ALA A 463 -20.70 17.68 16.58
N ALA A 464 -20.87 18.97 16.33
CA ALA A 464 -19.89 19.99 16.73
C ALA A 464 -19.71 20.05 18.25
N LYS A 465 -20.81 20.06 19.01
CA LYS A 465 -20.79 20.09 20.47
C LYS A 465 -20.12 18.84 21.05
N LEU A 466 -20.43 17.66 20.51
CA LEU A 466 -19.79 16.42 20.94
C LEU A 466 -18.31 16.39 20.58
N THR A 467 -17.93 16.93 19.41
CA THR A 467 -16.53 17.06 19.00
C THR A 467 -15.72 17.87 20.01
N LEU A 468 -16.23 19.05 20.41
CA LEU A 468 -15.58 19.91 21.41
C LEU A 468 -15.40 19.21 22.77
N LEU A 469 -16.37 18.38 23.19
CA LEU A 469 -16.28 17.62 24.44
C LEU A 469 -15.32 16.43 24.36
N ALA A 470 -15.15 15.86 23.18
CA ALA A 470 -14.42 14.63 22.97
C ALA A 470 -12.93 14.85 22.69
N ILE A 471 -12.58 15.93 21.98
CA ILE A 471 -11.19 16.28 21.67
C ILE A 471 -10.32 16.27 22.95
N PRO A 472 -10.66 16.99 24.06
CA PRO A 472 -9.85 17.03 25.27
C PRO A 472 -9.55 15.67 25.91
N LYS A 473 -10.41 14.67 25.70
CA LYS A 473 -10.27 13.32 26.25
C LYS A 473 -9.54 12.36 25.33
N THR A 474 -9.34 12.74 24.08
CA THR A 474 -8.68 11.91 23.08
C THR A 474 -7.17 12.02 23.24
N ALA A 475 -6.57 10.96 23.80
CA ALA A 475 -5.12 10.89 24.05
C ALA A 475 -4.33 10.60 22.77
N ASP A 476 -4.93 9.88 21.81
CA ASP A 476 -4.30 9.61 20.53
C ASP A 476 -4.23 10.89 19.68
N SER A 477 -3.00 11.35 19.41
CA SER A 477 -2.75 12.61 18.71
C SER A 477 -3.37 12.61 17.30
N ARG A 478 -3.33 11.47 16.61
CA ARG A 478 -3.87 11.36 15.25
C ARG A 478 -5.39 11.50 15.27
N ALA A 479 -6.09 10.68 16.04
CA ALA A 479 -7.53 10.76 16.20
C ALA A 479 -7.97 12.15 16.68
N ARG A 480 -7.26 12.75 17.63
CA ARG A 480 -7.53 14.10 18.12
C ARG A 480 -7.52 15.13 16.98
N GLY A 481 -6.49 15.12 16.13
CA GLY A 481 -6.43 16.08 15.05
C GLY A 481 -7.37 15.74 13.88
N GLU A 482 -7.67 14.48 13.61
CA GLU A 482 -8.77 14.11 12.71
C GLU A 482 -10.11 14.66 13.21
N MET A 483 -10.35 14.65 14.53
CA MET A 483 -11.53 15.25 15.15
C MET A 483 -11.53 16.78 15.04
N LEU A 484 -10.38 17.45 15.22
CA LEU A 484 -10.25 18.88 14.94
C LEU A 484 -10.71 19.21 13.52
N MET A 485 -10.26 18.43 12.53
CA MET A 485 -10.60 18.67 11.13
C MET A 485 -12.11 18.56 10.81
N ARG A 486 -12.90 17.90 11.66
CA ARG A 486 -14.37 17.85 11.53
C ARG A 486 -15.04 19.15 11.96
N LEU A 487 -14.36 20.00 12.73
CA LEU A 487 -14.85 21.34 13.07
C LEU A 487 -14.75 22.31 11.90
N ARG A 488 -14.10 21.96 10.78
CA ARG A 488 -13.83 22.84 9.63
C ARG A 488 -15.04 23.66 9.20
N ASP A 489 -16.19 23.01 9.06
CA ASP A 489 -17.39 23.63 8.51
C ASP A 489 -18.26 24.33 9.60
N THR A 490 -17.78 24.38 10.85
CA THR A 490 -18.48 25.01 12.00
C THR A 490 -17.75 26.25 12.51
N ASP A 491 -18.13 27.42 12.01
CA ASP A 491 -17.54 28.72 12.37
C ASP A 491 -18.36 29.47 13.42
N THR A 492 -18.34 28.97 14.66
CA THR A 492 -18.95 29.65 15.82
C THR A 492 -17.89 30.20 16.75
N ASN A 493 -18.24 31.22 17.55
CA ASN A 493 -17.32 31.79 18.55
C ASN A 493 -16.78 30.73 19.51
N GLU A 494 -17.62 29.81 19.99
CA GLU A 494 -17.23 28.72 20.88
C GLU A 494 -16.17 27.80 20.24
N VAL A 495 -16.37 27.39 18.99
CA VAL A 495 -15.39 26.57 18.26
C VAL A 495 -14.09 27.35 18.04
N ASN A 496 -14.20 28.63 17.69
CA ASN A 496 -13.07 29.51 17.43
C ASN A 496 -12.22 29.80 18.68
N GLU A 497 -12.85 29.95 19.84
CA GLU A 497 -12.17 30.06 21.13
C GLU A 497 -11.50 28.74 21.52
N PHE A 498 -12.19 27.62 21.30
CA PHE A 498 -11.62 26.28 21.52
C PHE A 498 -10.39 26.03 20.64
N LEU A 499 -10.48 26.29 19.33
CA LEU A 499 -9.38 26.12 18.39
C LEU A 499 -8.18 26.99 18.78
N LEU A 500 -8.41 28.22 19.24
CA LEU A 500 -7.34 29.08 19.74
C LEU A 500 -6.68 28.48 21.00
N GLY A 501 -7.49 27.92 21.91
CA GLY A 501 -6.99 27.16 23.05
C GLY A 501 -6.12 25.96 22.64
N GLU A 502 -6.54 25.21 21.61
CA GLU A 502 -5.80 24.08 21.05
C GLU A 502 -4.52 24.49 20.33
N VAL A 503 -4.52 25.63 19.64
CA VAL A 503 -3.30 26.19 19.01
C VAL A 503 -2.22 26.45 20.04
N ILE A 504 -2.59 26.90 21.24
CA ILE A 504 -1.64 27.26 22.30
C ILE A 504 -1.28 26.04 23.15
N ASN A 505 -2.28 25.23 23.54
CA ASN A 505 -2.14 24.20 24.57
C ASN A 505 -2.32 22.76 24.05
N GLY A 506 -2.47 22.57 22.74
CA GLY A 506 -2.63 21.25 22.13
C GLY A 506 -1.43 20.35 22.49
N PRO A 507 -1.65 19.06 22.80
CA PRO A 507 -0.63 18.19 23.39
C PRO A 507 0.54 17.91 22.45
N THR A 508 0.30 17.89 21.14
CA THR A 508 1.33 17.67 20.11
C THR A 508 1.37 18.84 19.13
N LEU A 509 2.52 19.03 18.48
CA LEU A 509 2.67 20.05 17.44
C LEU A 509 1.68 19.82 16.29
N GLY A 510 1.46 18.57 15.87
CA GLY A 510 0.48 18.24 14.84
C GLY A 510 -0.95 18.68 15.19
N ASN A 511 -1.37 18.55 16.46
CA ASN A 511 -2.67 19.06 16.90
C ASN A 511 -2.75 20.58 16.88
N ARG A 512 -1.68 21.27 17.34
CA ARG A 512 -1.58 22.72 17.29
C ARG A 512 -1.64 23.26 15.85
N VAL A 513 -0.91 22.63 14.93
CA VAL A 513 -0.92 22.96 13.49
C VAL A 513 -2.30 22.71 12.87
N ALA A 514 -2.96 21.60 13.19
CA ALA A 514 -4.30 21.32 12.69
C ALA A 514 -5.31 22.38 13.15
N ALA A 515 -5.25 22.81 14.42
CA ALA A 515 -6.09 23.89 14.92
C ALA A 515 -5.77 25.24 14.24
N ALA A 516 -4.48 25.55 14.05
CA ALA A 516 -4.03 26.77 13.36
C ALA A 516 -4.48 26.81 11.90
N TYR A 517 -4.45 25.67 11.22
CA TYR A 517 -4.96 25.50 9.86
C TYR A 517 -6.44 25.86 9.77
N LEU A 518 -7.27 25.39 10.70
CA LEU A 518 -8.71 25.68 10.72
C LEU A 518 -8.99 27.16 10.99
N LEU A 519 -8.23 27.80 11.90
CA LEU A 519 -8.32 29.25 12.12
C LEU A 519 -7.91 30.05 10.87
N ASN A 520 -6.83 29.64 10.19
CA ASN A 520 -6.39 30.30 8.96
C ASN A 520 -7.43 30.18 7.83
N GLN A 521 -8.13 29.05 7.71
CA GLN A 521 -9.24 28.90 6.76
C GLN A 521 -10.41 29.87 7.03
N ARG A 522 -10.51 30.40 8.25
CA ARG A 522 -11.52 31.37 8.69
C ARG A 522 -10.99 32.81 8.72
N HIS A 523 -9.83 33.06 8.10
CA HIS A 523 -9.17 34.38 8.10
C HIS A 523 -8.78 34.89 9.49
N ARG A 524 -8.54 33.96 10.43
CA ARG A 524 -8.09 34.29 11.78
C ARG A 524 -6.57 34.16 11.86
N THR A 525 -5.89 35.31 11.87
CA THR A 525 -4.42 35.42 11.84
C THR A 525 -3.74 34.90 13.10
N GLU A 526 -4.50 34.73 14.19
CA GLU A 526 -4.00 34.23 15.48
C GLU A 526 -3.37 32.84 15.35
N GLY A 527 -3.90 31.98 14.45
CA GLY A 527 -3.31 30.67 14.19
C GLY A 527 -1.91 30.76 13.57
N ALA A 528 -1.71 31.66 12.60
CA ALA A 528 -0.42 31.88 11.97
C ALA A 528 0.61 32.47 12.95
N ALA A 529 0.18 33.45 13.76
CA ALA A 529 1.05 34.06 14.76
C ALA A 529 1.58 33.02 15.78
N ALA A 530 0.71 32.16 16.30
CA ALA A 530 1.13 31.13 17.25
C ALA A 530 2.08 30.08 16.63
N MET A 531 1.90 29.74 15.34
CA MET A 531 2.82 28.82 14.65
C MET A 531 4.19 29.44 14.38
N VAL A 532 4.25 30.77 14.16
CA VAL A 532 5.52 31.51 14.15
C VAL A 532 6.22 31.40 15.51
N ASP A 533 5.49 31.52 16.62
CA ASP A 533 6.07 31.36 17.96
C ASP A 533 6.53 29.91 18.25
N GLU A 534 5.82 28.91 17.72
CA GLU A 534 6.23 27.50 17.83
C GLU A 534 7.55 27.22 17.10
N CYS A 535 7.82 27.91 15.99
CA CYS A 535 9.07 27.77 15.25
C CYS A 535 10.30 28.16 16.07
N ALA A 536 10.17 29.13 16.97
CA ALA A 536 11.25 29.53 17.88
C ALA A 536 11.62 28.41 18.89
N LYS A 537 10.75 27.42 19.08
CA LYS A 537 10.95 26.28 20.00
C LYS A 537 11.60 25.07 19.33
N LEU A 538 11.73 25.09 18.00
CA LEU A 538 12.31 23.99 17.24
C LEU A 538 13.83 23.86 17.52
N PRO A 539 14.39 22.63 17.51
CA PRO A 539 15.82 22.41 17.69
C PRO A 539 16.63 22.96 16.51
N ASP A 540 17.88 23.36 16.75
CA ASP A 540 18.73 24.03 15.75
C ASP A 540 18.87 23.25 14.44
N ALA A 541 18.97 21.92 14.51
CA ALA A 541 18.99 21.05 13.35
C ALA A 541 17.64 20.34 13.19
N LEU A 542 17.00 20.52 12.04
CA LEU A 542 15.74 19.88 11.69
C LEU A 542 16.01 18.67 10.79
N GLN A 543 15.92 17.48 11.38
CA GLN A 543 15.94 16.21 10.65
C GLN A 543 14.51 15.82 10.32
N PHE A 544 14.30 15.33 9.09
CA PHE A 544 13.01 14.85 8.64
C PHE A 544 13.20 13.43 8.13
N GLU A 545 12.27 12.53 8.44
CA GLU A 545 12.22 11.31 7.66
C GLU A 545 11.61 11.68 6.30
N PRO A 546 12.28 11.41 5.18
CA PRO A 546 11.74 11.74 3.88
C PRO A 546 10.39 11.05 3.72
N LEU A 547 9.32 11.85 3.60
CA LEU A 547 8.01 11.34 3.25
C LEU A 547 8.18 10.48 1.98
N PRO A 548 7.69 9.24 1.96
CA PRO A 548 7.78 8.42 0.76
C PRO A 548 7.11 9.20 -0.36
N LEU A 549 7.92 9.66 -1.33
CA LEU A 549 7.49 10.33 -2.56
C LEU A 549 6.72 9.32 -3.41
N THR A 550 5.53 8.94 -2.96
CA THR A 550 4.62 8.14 -3.77
C THR A 550 4.19 9.00 -4.95
N LYS A 551 4.12 8.41 -6.15
CA LYS A 551 3.77 9.12 -7.40
C LYS A 551 2.33 9.68 -7.41
N ALA A 552 1.54 9.46 -6.36
CA ALA A 552 0.26 10.10 -6.19
C ALA A 552 0.52 11.58 -5.86
N ALA A 553 -0.06 12.50 -6.64
CA ALA A 553 -0.12 13.90 -6.24
C ALA A 553 -0.64 13.95 -4.80
N PRO A 554 -0.08 14.81 -3.93
CA PRO A 554 -0.54 14.90 -2.56
C PRO A 554 -2.05 15.11 -2.56
N SER A 555 -2.75 14.12 -1.99
CA SER A 555 -4.15 14.24 -1.67
C SER A 555 -4.33 15.49 -0.79
N PRO A 556 -5.50 16.16 -0.82
CA PRO A 556 -5.89 17.15 0.20
C PRO A 556 -5.68 16.64 1.66
N ASP A 557 -5.53 15.33 1.81
CA ASP A 557 -5.14 14.60 3.02
C ASP A 557 -3.62 14.63 3.36
N MET A 558 -2.82 15.56 2.82
CA MET A 558 -1.40 15.71 3.23
C MET A 558 -1.27 16.07 4.73
N PHE A 559 -2.35 16.60 5.33
CA PHE A 559 -2.51 16.76 6.77
C PHE A 559 -3.13 15.53 7.47
N ARG A 560 -3.10 14.33 6.86
CA ARG A 560 -3.27 13.11 7.66
C ARG A 560 -2.16 13.12 8.69
N ILE A 561 -2.55 13.47 9.91
CA ILE A 561 -1.67 13.54 11.07
C ILE A 561 -1.05 12.16 11.19
N SER A 562 0.19 12.03 10.72
CA SER A 562 0.93 10.81 10.96
C SER A 562 1.10 10.68 12.46
N GLU A 563 1.04 9.45 12.97
CA GLU A 563 1.51 9.12 14.32
C GLU A 563 3.01 9.48 14.51
N ASN A 564 3.71 9.79 13.41
CA ASN A 564 5.14 10.10 13.37
C ASN A 564 5.44 11.54 13.85
N PRO A 565 6.51 11.75 14.67
CA PRO A 565 7.10 13.02 15.10
C PRO A 565 7.32 14.16 14.07
N ASP A 566 7.13 13.96 12.77
CA ASP A 566 7.38 14.97 11.74
C ASP A 566 6.26 16.03 11.61
N SER A 567 5.67 16.43 12.74
CA SER A 567 4.80 17.61 12.84
C SER A 567 5.50 18.89 12.40
N THR A 568 6.84 18.90 12.38
CA THR A 568 7.64 20.01 11.85
C THR A 568 7.39 20.22 10.36
N ALA A 569 7.28 19.16 9.54
CA ALA A 569 7.04 19.33 8.11
C ALA A 569 5.66 19.94 7.87
N GLN A 570 4.67 19.50 8.65
CA GLN A 570 3.32 20.07 8.63
C GLN A 570 3.29 21.53 9.07
N LEU A 571 4.10 21.91 10.07
CA LEU A 571 4.28 23.29 10.50
C LEU A 571 4.87 24.16 9.38
N LEU A 572 5.97 23.73 8.76
CA LEU A 572 6.61 24.47 7.66
C LEU A 572 5.67 24.62 6.45
N MET A 573 4.92 23.55 6.12
CA MET A 573 3.88 23.61 5.09
C MET A 573 2.76 24.57 5.48
N PHE A 574 2.28 24.52 6.73
CA PHE A 574 1.28 25.45 7.21
C PHE A 574 1.74 26.91 7.06
N LEU A 575 2.98 27.23 7.47
CA LEU A 575 3.52 28.59 7.32
C LEU A 575 3.54 29.05 5.86
N LEU A 576 4.03 28.19 4.96
CA LEU A 576 4.10 28.45 3.52
C LEU A 576 2.72 28.71 2.89
N PHE A 577 1.69 28.01 3.37
CA PHE A 577 0.33 28.11 2.85
C PHE A 577 -0.55 29.09 3.62
N SER A 578 -0.09 29.62 4.75
CA SER A 578 -0.76 30.69 5.48
C SER A 578 -0.73 31.99 4.68
N ASP A 579 -1.80 32.79 4.78
CA ASP A 579 -1.81 34.12 4.16
C ASP A 579 -1.22 35.16 5.11
N ALA A 580 0.02 34.91 5.55
CA ALA A 580 0.70 35.67 6.59
C ALA A 580 2.17 35.94 6.18
N PRO A 581 2.54 37.17 5.79
CA PRO A 581 3.90 37.51 5.34
C PRO A 581 4.98 37.16 6.38
N ASN A 582 4.68 37.38 7.66
CA ASN A 582 5.58 37.03 8.76
C ASN A 582 5.87 35.51 8.83
N ALA A 583 4.89 34.66 8.53
CA ALA A 583 5.09 33.21 8.47
C ALA A 583 6.08 32.82 7.36
N ILE A 584 6.05 33.51 6.21
CA ILE A 584 7.00 33.30 5.11
C ILE A 584 8.41 33.73 5.52
N HIS A 585 8.55 34.88 6.19
CA HIS A 585 9.85 35.32 6.70
C HIS A 585 10.41 34.38 7.76
N THR A 586 9.57 33.88 8.69
CA THR A 586 10.00 32.86 9.65
C THR A 586 10.43 31.57 8.95
N LEU A 587 9.70 31.14 7.91
CA LEU A 587 10.10 29.98 7.10
C LEU A 587 11.48 30.18 6.44
N GLN A 588 11.74 31.39 5.92
CA GLN A 588 13.04 31.76 5.35
C GLN A 588 14.18 31.62 6.38
N GLU A 589 13.98 32.08 7.61
CA GLU A 589 14.98 31.96 8.69
C GLU A 589 15.25 30.51 9.11
N LEU A 590 14.23 29.65 9.01
CA LEU A 590 14.34 28.23 9.34
C LEU A 590 14.96 27.38 8.23
N LEU A 591 14.88 27.84 6.99
CA LEU A 591 15.25 27.01 5.85
C LEU A 591 16.70 26.51 5.93
N PRO A 592 17.71 27.32 6.28
CA PRO A 592 19.10 26.86 6.43
C PRO A 592 19.31 25.77 7.49
N ARG A 593 18.37 25.61 8.44
CA ARG A 593 18.39 24.58 9.49
C ARG A 593 17.85 23.24 9.03
N CYS A 594 17.19 23.20 7.88
CA CYS A 594 16.58 22.01 7.31
C CYS A 594 17.59 21.23 6.44
N GLU A 595 17.44 19.92 6.43
CA GLU A 595 18.16 19.09 5.45
C GLU A 595 17.79 19.46 4.00
N VAL A 596 18.70 19.14 3.08
CA VAL A 596 18.60 19.45 1.64
C VAL A 596 17.27 18.97 1.05
N GLN A 597 16.82 17.77 1.38
CA GLN A 597 15.58 17.22 0.81
C GLN A 597 14.34 18.02 1.24
N THR A 598 14.30 18.47 2.49
CA THR A 598 13.18 19.25 3.02
C THR A 598 13.16 20.67 2.46
N ARG A 599 14.32 21.32 2.34
CA ARG A 599 14.44 22.61 1.66
C ARG A 599 13.91 22.54 0.23
N PHE A 600 14.26 21.48 -0.50
CA PHE A 600 13.82 21.26 -1.87
C PHE A 600 12.30 21.07 -1.95
N MET A 601 11.73 20.28 -1.04
CA MET A 601 10.29 20.10 -0.92
C MET A 601 9.57 21.44 -0.68
N ILE A 602 10.06 22.26 0.24
CA ILE A 602 9.48 23.59 0.55
C ILE A 602 9.49 24.50 -0.67
N LEU A 603 10.62 24.59 -1.38
CA LEU A 603 10.72 25.36 -2.61
C LEU A 603 9.74 24.86 -3.69
N ASN A 604 9.56 23.53 -3.78
CA ASN A 604 8.67 22.95 -4.78
C ASN A 604 7.21 23.31 -4.47
N GLU A 605 6.81 23.20 -3.20
CA GLU A 605 5.49 23.59 -2.73
C GLU A 605 5.25 25.11 -2.85
N CYS A 606 6.29 25.93 -2.71
CA CYS A 606 6.21 27.37 -2.95
C CYS A 606 5.79 27.66 -4.40
N GLY A 607 6.40 26.97 -5.37
CA GLY A 607 6.00 27.04 -6.78
C GLY A 607 4.55 26.60 -7.03
N LEU A 608 4.07 25.57 -6.31
CA LEU A 608 2.68 25.12 -6.40
C LEU A 608 1.71 26.16 -5.81
N ARG A 609 2.07 26.77 -4.68
CA ARG A 609 1.32 27.86 -4.04
C ARG A 609 1.19 29.06 -4.97
N LEU A 610 2.30 29.52 -5.56
CA LEU A 610 2.31 30.64 -6.52
C LEU A 610 1.53 30.33 -7.81
N SER A 611 1.51 29.07 -8.26
CA SER A 611 0.77 28.66 -9.45
C SER A 611 -0.75 28.59 -9.22
N ASN A 612 -1.22 28.68 -7.97
CA ASN A 612 -2.56 28.27 -7.57
C ASN A 612 -2.95 26.88 -8.13
N LEU A 613 -1.94 26.04 -8.37
CA LEU A 613 -2.10 24.66 -8.87
C LEU A 613 -2.09 23.65 -7.73
N ALA A 614 -1.72 24.10 -6.54
CA ALA A 614 -1.86 23.29 -5.35
C ALA A 614 -3.35 22.94 -5.20
N SER A 615 -3.63 21.64 -5.08
CA SER A 615 -4.97 21.05 -4.92
C SER A 615 -5.69 21.51 -3.65
N TYR A 616 -5.05 22.36 -2.84
CA TYR A 616 -5.62 22.96 -1.65
C TYR A 616 -6.71 23.95 -2.06
N LYS A 617 -7.89 23.81 -1.44
CA LYS A 617 -8.97 24.81 -1.49
C LYS A 617 -8.61 26.11 -0.76
N ASN A 618 -7.32 26.45 -0.70
CA ASN A 618 -6.85 27.66 -0.04
C ASN A 618 -7.16 28.85 -0.93
N GLN A 619 -7.50 29.97 -0.30
CA GLN A 619 -7.64 31.22 -1.02
C GLN A 619 -6.30 31.64 -1.63
N PRO A 620 -6.31 32.40 -2.73
CA PRO A 620 -5.11 33.02 -3.27
C PRO A 620 -4.35 33.77 -2.18
N ALA A 621 -3.02 33.74 -2.23
CA ALA A 621 -2.20 34.55 -1.33
C ALA A 621 -2.49 36.04 -1.56
N SER A 622 -2.55 36.82 -0.48
CA SER A 622 -2.62 38.28 -0.55
C SER A 622 -1.39 38.85 -1.23
N ALA A 623 -1.47 40.10 -1.68
CA ALA A 623 -0.35 40.78 -2.34
C ALA A 623 0.91 40.83 -1.44
N SER A 624 0.73 41.06 -0.14
CA SER A 624 1.85 41.07 0.81
C SER A 624 2.48 39.68 0.98
N THR A 625 1.68 38.62 0.99
CA THR A 625 2.20 37.24 1.06
C THR A 625 2.89 36.85 -0.24
N LEU A 626 2.36 37.25 -1.41
CA LEU A 626 3.02 37.05 -2.70
C LEU A 626 4.38 37.74 -2.78
N GLN A 627 4.46 38.98 -2.27
CA GLN A 627 5.72 39.70 -2.15
C GLN A 627 6.71 38.96 -1.23
N ALA A 628 6.26 38.52 -0.05
CA ALA A 628 7.12 37.77 0.87
C ALA A 628 7.61 36.43 0.25
N LEU A 629 6.77 35.74 -0.53
CA LEU A 629 7.15 34.52 -1.26
C LEU A 629 8.18 34.81 -2.37
N GLU A 630 8.06 35.94 -3.05
CA GLU A 630 9.04 36.41 -4.04
C GLU A 630 10.39 36.70 -3.36
N GLU A 631 10.38 37.43 -2.25
CA GLU A 631 11.56 37.73 -1.43
C GLU A 631 12.22 36.44 -0.89
N PHE A 632 11.41 35.50 -0.42
CA PHE A 632 11.86 34.17 -0.01
C PHE A 632 12.61 33.46 -1.13
N LEU A 633 12.03 33.35 -2.33
CA LEU A 633 12.70 32.71 -3.47
C LEU A 633 13.95 33.47 -3.93
N VAL A 634 13.96 34.80 -3.82
CA VAL A 634 15.13 35.63 -4.12
C VAL A 634 16.29 35.34 -3.16
N ALA A 635 16.01 35.16 -1.87
CA ALA A 635 17.05 34.81 -0.89
C ALA A 635 17.69 33.46 -1.21
N GLU A 636 16.89 32.49 -1.65
CA GLU A 636 17.33 31.14 -2.01
C GLU A 636 18.15 31.08 -3.32
N LEU A 637 18.26 32.17 -4.07
CA LEU A 637 19.23 32.28 -5.16
C LEU A 637 20.69 32.21 -4.67
N GLN A 638 20.93 32.41 -3.37
CA GLN A 638 22.27 32.32 -2.76
C GLN A 638 22.61 30.92 -2.24
N ASP A 639 21.67 29.97 -2.27
CA ASP A 639 21.89 28.61 -1.76
C ASP A 639 22.52 27.71 -2.84
N ASP A 640 23.83 27.50 -2.73
CA ASP A 640 24.62 26.67 -3.64
C ASP A 640 24.62 25.17 -3.26
N THR A 641 23.74 24.75 -2.34
CA THR A 641 23.70 23.36 -1.90
C THR A 641 23.32 22.43 -3.05
N ALA A 642 24.21 21.50 -3.37
CA ALA A 642 24.03 20.55 -4.47
C ALA A 642 22.87 19.56 -4.24
N LEU A 643 22.14 19.25 -5.32
CA LEU A 643 21.04 18.29 -5.33
C LEU A 643 21.48 17.01 -6.04
N SER A 644 21.51 15.87 -5.34
CA SER A 644 22.03 14.61 -5.88
C SER A 644 21.17 14.06 -7.03
N ASP A 645 19.85 14.22 -6.99
CA ASP A 645 18.93 13.69 -8.02
C ASP A 645 17.61 14.48 -8.21
N ALA A 646 17.60 15.78 -7.88
CA ALA A 646 16.41 16.60 -8.11
C ALA A 646 16.14 16.80 -9.61
N ARG A 647 14.90 16.55 -10.03
CA ARG A 647 14.45 16.78 -11.41
C ARG A 647 13.20 17.64 -11.47
N PHE A 648 13.23 18.68 -12.30
CA PHE A 648 12.05 19.46 -12.67
C PHE A 648 11.72 19.21 -14.14
N ASN A 649 10.52 18.68 -14.45
CA ASN A 649 10.11 18.36 -15.84
C ASN A 649 11.17 17.59 -16.65
N ARG A 650 11.85 16.61 -16.03
CA ARG A 650 12.94 15.78 -16.59
C ARG A 650 14.31 16.46 -16.71
N VAL A 651 14.43 17.74 -16.36
CA VAL A 651 15.72 18.43 -16.27
C VAL A 651 16.31 18.17 -14.90
N LYS A 652 17.57 17.72 -14.85
CA LYS A 652 18.32 17.60 -13.59
C LYS A 652 18.70 19.01 -13.12
N MET A 653 18.30 19.35 -11.90
CA MET A 653 18.74 20.56 -11.22
C MET A 653 20.07 20.27 -10.52
N THR A 654 21.01 21.22 -10.54
CA THR A 654 22.33 21.01 -9.92
C THR A 654 22.34 21.38 -8.45
N ASP A 655 21.56 22.39 -8.07
CA ASP A 655 21.58 23.02 -6.73
C ASP A 655 20.23 23.72 -6.43
N MET A 656 20.10 24.24 -5.21
CA MET A 656 18.90 24.95 -4.74
C MET A 656 18.64 26.26 -5.48
N ALA A 657 19.70 27.03 -5.75
CA ALA A 657 19.61 28.29 -6.46
C ALA A 657 19.04 28.13 -7.89
N ASP A 658 19.46 27.09 -8.62
CA ASP A 658 18.87 26.70 -9.91
C ASP A 658 17.36 26.46 -9.78
N PHE A 659 16.93 25.78 -8.70
CA PHE A 659 15.52 25.48 -8.49
C PHE A 659 14.70 26.73 -8.12
N ALA A 660 15.21 27.60 -7.25
CA ALA A 660 14.59 28.88 -6.93
C ALA A 660 14.44 29.78 -8.17
N ALA A 661 15.47 29.85 -9.02
CA ALA A 661 15.45 30.59 -10.28
C ALA A 661 14.38 30.07 -11.25
N VAL A 662 14.16 28.75 -11.31
CA VAL A 662 13.07 28.15 -12.10
C VAL A 662 11.70 28.62 -11.60
N GLN A 663 11.46 28.65 -10.29
CA GLN A 663 10.18 29.11 -9.73
C GLN A 663 9.99 30.61 -9.98
N LEU A 664 11.01 31.44 -9.76
CA LEU A 664 10.96 32.88 -10.03
C LEU A 664 10.64 33.18 -11.50
N ASN A 665 11.34 32.56 -12.44
CA ASN A 665 11.09 32.74 -13.88
C ASN A 665 9.71 32.21 -14.29
N ARG A 666 9.22 31.14 -13.68
CA ARG A 666 7.87 30.60 -13.97
C ARG A 666 6.78 31.60 -13.58
N HIS A 667 6.94 32.31 -12.47
CA HIS A 667 5.92 33.18 -11.90
C HIS A 667 6.05 34.65 -12.32
N TRP A 668 7.28 35.14 -12.48
CA TRP A 668 7.58 36.50 -12.90
C TRP A 668 8.62 36.52 -14.03
N PRO A 669 8.33 35.93 -15.21
CA PRO A 669 9.29 35.80 -16.32
C PRO A 669 9.80 37.13 -16.88
N ALA A 670 9.05 38.21 -16.68
CA ALA A 670 9.47 39.56 -17.10
C ALA A 670 10.54 40.16 -16.18
N LYS A 671 10.60 39.71 -14.91
CA LYS A 671 11.53 40.22 -13.88
C LYS A 671 12.74 39.31 -13.70
N TYR A 672 12.54 38.00 -13.79
CA TYR A 672 13.60 36.99 -13.61
C TYR A 672 13.69 36.10 -14.84
N HIS A 673 14.81 36.18 -15.56
CA HIS A 673 15.05 35.39 -16.76
C HIS A 673 15.94 34.18 -16.45
N TYR A 674 15.39 32.98 -16.55
CA TYR A 674 16.11 31.74 -16.31
C TYR A 674 15.58 30.59 -17.19
N SER A 675 16.48 29.79 -17.79
CA SER A 675 16.10 28.67 -18.65
C SER A 675 16.65 27.34 -18.09
N PRO A 676 15.80 26.48 -17.50
CA PRO A 676 16.25 25.19 -16.98
C PRO A 676 16.83 24.28 -18.08
N HIS A 677 16.40 24.45 -19.34
CA HIS A 677 16.87 23.66 -20.47
C HIS A 677 18.17 24.16 -21.11
N ALA A 678 18.72 25.30 -20.64
CA ALA A 678 19.98 25.81 -21.16
C ALA A 678 21.18 24.95 -20.71
N SER A 679 22.31 25.10 -21.39
CA SER A 679 23.57 24.47 -20.98
C SER A 679 23.98 24.96 -19.58
N ALA A 680 24.76 24.16 -18.85
CA ALA A 680 25.23 24.51 -17.51
C ALA A 680 25.89 25.90 -17.47
N ASP A 681 26.75 26.21 -18.46
CA ASP A 681 27.42 27.52 -18.56
C ASP A 681 26.44 28.69 -18.73
N ILE A 682 25.36 28.49 -19.49
CA ILE A 682 24.32 29.51 -19.67
C ILE A 682 23.53 29.68 -18.37
N ARG A 683 23.17 28.59 -17.70
CA ARG A 683 22.45 28.65 -16.41
C ARG A 683 23.27 29.35 -15.34
N ALA A 684 24.57 29.05 -15.24
CA ALA A 684 25.47 29.73 -14.32
C ALA A 684 25.54 31.26 -14.59
N LYS A 685 25.61 31.68 -15.86
CA LYS A 685 25.56 33.10 -16.23
C LYS A 685 24.22 33.76 -15.89
N GLN A 686 23.12 33.06 -16.15
CA GLN A 686 21.78 33.55 -15.79
C GLN A 686 21.64 33.69 -14.28
N LEU A 687 22.10 32.70 -13.51
CA LEU A 687 22.05 32.72 -12.06
C LEU A 687 22.89 33.86 -11.48
N ALA A 688 24.13 34.05 -11.95
CA ALA A 688 24.98 35.17 -11.53
C ALA A 688 24.35 36.54 -11.82
N ALA A 689 23.64 36.67 -12.95
CA ALA A 689 22.90 37.89 -13.29
C ALA A 689 21.73 38.14 -12.32
N LEU A 690 20.96 37.10 -11.98
CA LEU A 690 19.87 37.18 -11.00
C LEU A 690 20.39 37.56 -9.62
N GLN A 691 21.46 36.92 -9.14
CA GLN A 691 22.10 37.23 -7.86
C GLN A 691 22.61 38.68 -7.80
N SER A 692 23.18 39.19 -8.91
CA SER A 692 23.66 40.57 -9.01
C SER A 692 22.51 41.59 -9.02
N GLN A 693 21.42 41.28 -9.71
CA GLN A 693 20.20 42.11 -9.74
C GLN A 693 19.58 42.26 -8.34
N THR A 694 19.65 41.22 -7.51
CA THR A 694 19.05 41.21 -6.16
C THR A 694 19.96 41.82 -5.10
N ALA A 695 21.27 41.82 -5.28
CA ALA A 695 22.23 42.44 -4.35
C ALA A 695 22.20 43.99 -4.36
N HIS A 696 21.71 44.59 -5.44
CA HIS A 696 21.60 46.03 -5.61
C HIS A 696 20.19 46.40 -6.04
N PRO A 697 19.22 46.48 -5.11
CA PRO A 697 17.89 47.00 -5.41
C PRO A 697 18.04 48.49 -5.75
N THR A 698 18.31 48.77 -7.02
CA THR A 698 18.36 50.12 -7.54
C THR A 698 16.94 50.65 -7.47
N ALA A 699 16.75 51.78 -6.78
CA ALA A 699 15.46 52.43 -6.52
C ALA A 699 14.77 52.99 -7.78
N THR A 700 14.97 52.36 -8.94
CA THR A 700 14.65 52.90 -10.27
C THR A 700 13.43 52.22 -10.90
N THR A 701 12.52 51.67 -10.09
CA THR A 701 11.32 50.97 -10.58
C THR A 701 10.02 51.58 -10.01
N GLU A 702 9.90 52.92 -10.02
CA GLU A 702 8.61 53.60 -9.75
C GLU A 702 7.93 54.13 -11.02
N ALA A 703 8.48 53.89 -12.22
CA ALA A 703 7.99 54.51 -13.46
C ALA A 703 7.30 53.57 -14.47
N GLN A 704 7.05 52.29 -14.15
CA GLN A 704 6.42 51.36 -15.08
C GLN A 704 5.34 50.48 -14.44
N GLU A 705 4.36 51.10 -13.78
CA GLU A 705 3.16 50.37 -13.36
C GLU A 705 1.87 51.15 -13.63
N THR A 706 1.53 51.30 -14.91
CA THR A 706 0.13 51.51 -15.33
C THR A 706 -0.07 50.86 -16.69
N THR A 707 -0.50 49.59 -16.72
CA THR A 707 -1.38 48.94 -17.72
C THR A 707 -1.27 47.40 -17.68
N ALA A 708 -1.48 46.79 -16.50
CA ALA A 708 -1.80 45.36 -16.45
C ALA A 708 -3.29 45.16 -16.84
N LYS A 709 -3.55 44.80 -18.11
CA LYS A 709 -4.87 44.31 -18.53
C LYS A 709 -5.14 42.95 -17.89
N PRO A 710 -6.34 42.70 -17.33
CA PRO A 710 -6.68 41.37 -16.83
C PRO A 710 -6.75 40.38 -17.99
N VAL A 711 -5.86 39.37 -17.98
CA VAL A 711 -5.94 38.22 -18.87
C VAL A 711 -7.04 37.30 -18.37
N SER A 712 -8.30 37.64 -18.68
CA SER A 712 -9.42 36.70 -18.58
C SER A 712 -9.37 35.74 -19.78
N LYS A 713 -8.61 34.64 -19.64
CA LYS A 713 -8.83 33.47 -20.52
C LYS A 713 -10.11 32.77 -20.07
N THR A 714 -11.26 33.31 -20.47
CA THR A 714 -12.53 32.60 -20.41
C THR A 714 -12.43 31.42 -21.37
N ARG A 715 -12.15 30.23 -20.82
CA ARG A 715 -12.20 28.97 -21.57
C ARG A 715 -13.67 28.73 -21.91
N LYS A 716 -14.11 29.13 -23.12
CA LYS A 716 -15.44 28.82 -23.66
C LYS A 716 -15.61 27.30 -23.70
N ARG A 717 -16.23 26.75 -22.66
CA ARG A 717 -16.76 25.39 -22.63
C ARG A 717 -17.96 25.40 -23.59
N LYS A 718 -17.82 24.75 -24.76
CA LYS A 718 -18.97 24.48 -25.64
C LYS A 718 -19.96 23.64 -24.84
N HIS A 719 -21.04 24.25 -24.38
CA HIS A 719 -22.24 23.51 -23.99
C HIS A 719 -22.77 22.82 -25.24
N ARG A 720 -22.62 21.50 -25.28
CA ARG A 720 -23.36 20.63 -26.18
C ARG A 720 -24.75 20.50 -25.56
N THR A 721 -25.70 21.23 -26.11
CA THR A 721 -27.14 21.03 -25.87
C THR A 721 -27.49 19.62 -26.33
N THR A 722 -27.71 18.72 -25.38
CA THR A 722 -28.45 17.48 -25.62
C THR A 722 -29.92 17.87 -25.78
N GLY A 723 -30.43 17.69 -26.99
CA GLY A 723 -31.86 17.83 -27.29
C GLY A 723 -32.67 16.86 -26.45
N ALA A 724 -33.75 17.38 -25.88
CA ALA A 724 -34.80 16.59 -25.26
C ALA A 724 -35.39 15.65 -26.32
N ALA A 725 -35.38 14.35 -26.04
CA ALA A 725 -36.20 13.37 -26.74
C ALA A 725 -37.55 13.31 -26.04
N GLU A 726 -38.61 13.53 -26.82
CA GLU A 726 -40.00 13.25 -26.46
C GLU A 726 -40.18 11.76 -26.11
N PRO A 727 -41.09 11.41 -25.19
CA PRO A 727 -41.45 10.03 -24.96
C PRO A 727 -42.47 9.58 -26.01
N GLN A 728 -42.06 8.67 -26.90
CA GLN A 728 -43.01 7.87 -27.67
C GLN A 728 -43.61 6.79 -26.78
N SER A 729 -44.91 6.93 -26.55
CA SER A 729 -45.81 5.86 -26.13
C SER A 729 -45.86 4.75 -27.17
N GLN A 730 -45.58 3.50 -26.79
CA GLN A 730 -46.16 2.34 -27.49
C GLN A 730 -46.55 1.26 -26.49
N ASN A 731 -47.83 0.87 -26.62
CA ASN A 731 -48.44 -0.34 -26.09
C ASN A 731 -47.73 -1.58 -26.65
N PHE A 732 -47.42 -2.55 -25.79
CA PHE A 732 -47.93 -3.93 -25.81
C PHE A 732 -47.45 -4.68 -24.56
#